data_AF-A0A9D4PUF3-F1
#
_entry.id   AF-A0A9D4PUF3-F1
#
_cell.length_a   1.000
_cell.length_b   1.000
_cell.length_c   1.000
_cell.angle_alpha   90.00
_cell.angle_beta   90.00
_cell.angle_gamma   90.00
#
_symmetry.space_group_name_H-M   'P 1'
#
loop_
_entity.id
_entity.type
_entity.pdbx_description
1 polymer ?
#
loop_
_entity_poly.entity_id
_entity_poly.type
_entity_poly.pdbx_seq_one_letter_code
_entity_poly.pdbx_strand_id
1 'polypeptide(L)'
;MALVAICLLLSALCVVGFAVLAVYFIFKGPVEPEDTTMLSTLMTPIVTWETTARSLMDNAKTPACVNFYEHVCGGWARDHRLRKGTNEFVSTDSLLQDELVHALLGTIQSSQEFDVKLASEVYDSCMQRGKVSDMSAEVVREFFRAREVKQWPLESYDVPRGEHGETMVWRFAAQLMVDLGLATLVTVDVGADPDRHPDLDASPDAPWPTILQLDRPKPLFASRAFTVPAVKKTLIDGFEEAVKALNAAATGQSLEAMSNGVADMFQLVSEQKLDDTRSYQPMNVSDLMSGLRTFVGQVFSYSEDTSKWRVLLPSRKYATIGLRKIVQTSDSVHLLNYMGFLAVIRMAAYMPDHALHDGGLQALFLHSVTGRSTAGTRETSLMCLYSTEQLLPGCFAKAALQYLHARGSDLAARHWIAQLVAAFARNVRDLSWMDDLSALLVRYRLKRRPIARLTAYDGGQCASSKTQPGDSGNPLKKFLDVAMLQQRALLQEISVASRVTYKYPVMPETHPYATFDVSHRYVRVPSVLFNQSVPTNSTAFALHLSRLATRFYHALVRVLFDDPYELVAPITEVANMRFTASDLSRCLSRDATQAYASDGNLFAASDAKRELLYRSTALVLAHRAFQQLLPVRRIWNMDFRYNGLPELSSEQLFFVYFALDHCEVSDDVHRMERAHVLTPEHMVNLPLRSTAAFAEAFKCSASSVSVASGGPPCRILSPSRTNRRSGRRTRNKTGQHRGLSSMVDLQLTLG
;
A
#
# COMPACT_ATOMS: atom_id res chain seq x y z
N MET A 1 2.74 -44.05 -58.11
CA MET A 1 2.03 -45.11 -57.35
C MET A 1 2.34 -45.04 -55.86
N ALA A 2 3.61 -45.13 -55.41
CA ALA A 2 3.95 -45.08 -53.98
C ALA A 2 3.51 -43.79 -53.25
N LEU A 3 3.66 -42.63 -53.88
CA LEU A 3 3.24 -41.34 -53.30
C LEU A 3 1.73 -41.20 -53.11
N VAL A 4 0.94 -41.80 -54.01
CA VAL A 4 -0.53 -41.81 -53.93
C VAL A 4 -0.98 -42.74 -52.79
N ALA A 5 -0.30 -43.88 -52.61
CA ALA A 5 -0.56 -44.79 -51.51
C ALA A 5 -0.28 -44.14 -50.14
N ILE A 6 0.83 -43.38 -50.03
CA ILE A 6 1.18 -42.67 -48.78
C ILE A 6 0.14 -41.57 -48.47
N CYS A 7 -0.29 -40.80 -49.46
CA CYS A 7 -1.33 -39.78 -49.25
C CYS A 7 -2.68 -40.37 -48.81
N LEU A 8 -3.08 -41.52 -49.37
CA LEU A 8 -4.31 -42.21 -48.98
C LEU A 8 -4.21 -42.81 -47.56
N LEU A 9 -3.02 -43.26 -47.17
CA LEU A 9 -2.79 -43.81 -45.84
C LEU A 9 -2.79 -42.72 -44.76
N LEU A 10 -2.21 -41.54 -45.08
CA LEU A 10 -2.25 -40.37 -44.20
C LEU A 10 -3.66 -39.78 -44.06
N SER A 11 -4.44 -39.72 -45.14
CA SER A 11 -5.84 -39.25 -45.05
C SER A 11 -6.71 -40.20 -44.23
N ALA A 12 -6.53 -41.52 -44.39
CA ALA A 12 -7.21 -42.51 -43.58
C ALA A 12 -6.87 -42.39 -42.09
N LEU A 13 -5.58 -42.21 -41.74
CA LEU A 13 -5.14 -42.01 -40.36
C LEU A 13 -5.72 -40.73 -39.74
N CYS A 14 -5.81 -39.63 -40.50
CA CYS A 14 -6.46 -38.41 -40.03
C CYS A 14 -7.95 -38.62 -39.72
N VAL A 15 -8.68 -39.32 -40.59
CA VAL A 15 -10.12 -39.59 -40.38
C VAL A 15 -10.33 -40.47 -39.15
N VAL A 16 -9.49 -41.49 -38.94
CA VAL A 16 -9.52 -42.34 -37.74
C VAL A 16 -9.20 -41.52 -36.48
N GLY A 17 -8.20 -40.65 -36.53
CA GLY A 17 -7.84 -39.78 -35.40
C GLY A 17 -8.98 -38.84 -35.00
N PHE A 18 -9.67 -38.23 -35.97
CA PHE A 18 -10.84 -37.39 -35.69
C PHE A 18 -12.03 -38.18 -35.15
N ALA A 19 -12.26 -39.40 -35.62
CA ALA A 19 -13.32 -40.26 -35.10
C ALA A 19 -13.07 -40.67 -33.64
N VAL A 20 -11.83 -41.01 -33.28
CA VAL A 20 -11.46 -41.36 -31.90
C VAL A 20 -11.61 -40.16 -30.96
N LEU A 21 -11.20 -38.96 -31.39
CA LEU A 21 -11.40 -37.73 -30.61
C LEU A 21 -12.89 -37.39 -30.42
N ALA A 22 -13.71 -37.53 -31.47
CA ALA A 22 -15.14 -37.31 -31.37
C ALA A 22 -15.81 -38.29 -30.42
N VAL A 23 -15.45 -39.58 -30.48
CA VAL A 23 -15.92 -40.60 -29.54
C VAL A 23 -15.47 -40.29 -28.11
N TYR A 24 -14.21 -39.89 -27.90
CA TYR A 24 -13.72 -39.49 -26.57
C TYR A 24 -14.52 -38.33 -25.97
N PHE A 25 -14.88 -37.32 -26.78
CA PHE A 25 -15.71 -36.19 -26.30
C PHE A 25 -17.18 -36.55 -26.09
N ILE A 26 -17.72 -37.53 -26.83
CA ILE A 26 -19.11 -38.00 -26.65
C ILE A 26 -19.24 -38.89 -25.42
N PHE A 27 -18.24 -39.72 -25.10
CA PHE A 27 -18.28 -40.63 -23.95
C PHE A 27 -17.78 -40.02 -22.65
N LYS A 28 -17.09 -38.89 -22.69
CA LYS A 28 -16.77 -38.11 -21.48
C LYS A 28 -17.95 -37.21 -21.14
N GLY A 29 -19.02 -37.83 -20.64
CA GLY A 29 -20.19 -37.13 -20.11
C GLY A 29 -19.80 -36.15 -18.97
N PRO A 30 -20.68 -35.19 -18.65
CA PRO A 30 -20.43 -34.24 -17.57
C PRO A 30 -20.26 -35.00 -16.25
N VAL A 31 -19.12 -34.77 -15.60
CA VAL A 31 -18.88 -35.25 -14.23
C VAL A 31 -19.77 -34.41 -13.31
N GLU A 32 -20.89 -34.97 -12.87
CA GLU A 32 -21.63 -34.44 -11.73
C GLU A 32 -20.81 -34.64 -10.45
N PRO A 33 -20.66 -33.61 -9.59
CA PRO A 33 -20.07 -33.80 -8.27
C PRO A 33 -21.10 -34.42 -7.32
N GLU A 34 -20.76 -35.59 -6.80
CA GLU A 34 -21.53 -36.37 -5.80
C GLU A 34 -21.49 -35.69 -4.41
N ASP A 35 -22.55 -35.92 -3.64
CA ASP A 35 -22.98 -35.22 -2.43
C ASP A 35 -21.96 -35.11 -1.28
N THR A 36 -21.70 -33.87 -0.85
CA THR A 36 -21.25 -33.53 0.52
C THR A 36 -22.27 -32.61 1.19
N THR A 37 -23.45 -33.15 1.47
CA THR A 37 -24.50 -32.49 2.25
C THR A 37 -24.22 -32.60 3.75
N MET A 38 -23.49 -31.64 4.34
CA MET A 38 -23.71 -31.10 5.70
C MET A 38 -22.68 -30.05 6.20
N LEU A 39 -21.90 -29.43 5.29
CA LEU A 39 -21.06 -28.25 5.59
C LEU A 39 -21.32 -27.07 4.63
N SER A 40 -22.37 -27.16 3.81
CA SER A 40 -22.71 -26.21 2.75
C SER A 40 -23.49 -24.97 3.20
N THR A 41 -23.76 -24.80 4.50
CA THR A 41 -24.53 -23.65 5.01
C THR A 41 -23.66 -22.52 5.56
N LEU A 42 -22.32 -22.67 5.58
CA LEU A 42 -21.38 -21.61 6.03
C LEU A 42 -20.19 -21.38 5.08
N MET A 43 -20.16 -22.01 3.91
CA MET A 43 -19.09 -21.82 2.91
C MET A 43 -19.67 -21.70 1.51
N THR A 44 -20.01 -20.47 1.10
CA THR A 44 -20.18 -20.11 -0.31
C THR A 44 -19.14 -19.06 -0.66
N PRO A 45 -18.42 -19.20 -1.78
CA PRO A 45 -17.57 -18.12 -2.29
C PRO A 45 -18.52 -17.02 -2.75
N ILE A 46 -18.77 -16.03 -1.89
CA ILE A 46 -19.55 -14.83 -2.22
C ILE A 46 -21.01 -15.18 -2.57
N VAL A 47 -21.97 -14.71 -1.77
CA VAL A 47 -23.29 -14.30 -2.29
C VAL A 47 -23.00 -13.54 -3.58
N THR A 48 -23.21 -14.18 -4.75
CA THR A 48 -22.65 -13.73 -6.04
C THR A 48 -22.71 -12.21 -6.11
N TRP A 49 -21.61 -11.54 -6.42
CA TRP A 49 -21.53 -10.07 -6.40
C TRP A 49 -22.74 -9.37 -7.06
N GLU A 50 -23.40 -10.08 -7.97
CA GLU A 50 -24.68 -9.85 -8.62
C GLU A 50 -25.83 -9.62 -7.64
N THR A 51 -26.06 -10.57 -6.73
CA THR A 51 -27.05 -10.48 -5.65
C THR A 51 -26.74 -9.35 -4.70
N THR A 52 -25.46 -9.09 -4.44
CA THR A 52 -25.01 -7.94 -3.65
C THR A 52 -25.30 -6.63 -4.40
N ALA A 53 -24.73 -6.40 -5.58
CA ALA A 53 -24.90 -5.18 -6.35
C ALA A 53 -26.38 -4.87 -6.67
N ARG A 54 -27.20 -5.90 -6.97
CA ARG A 54 -28.66 -5.74 -7.16
C ARG A 54 -29.36 -5.33 -5.87
N SER A 55 -29.15 -6.04 -4.76
CA SER A 55 -29.70 -5.67 -3.45
C SER A 55 -29.29 -4.24 -3.02
N LEU A 56 -28.06 -3.86 -3.34
CA LEU A 56 -27.51 -2.55 -3.02
C LEU A 56 -28.19 -1.42 -3.80
N MET A 57 -28.38 -1.60 -5.11
CA MET A 57 -29.01 -0.60 -5.98
C MET A 57 -30.54 -0.55 -5.86
N ASP A 58 -31.20 -1.69 -5.65
CA ASP A 58 -32.67 -1.74 -5.51
C ASP A 58 -33.15 -0.98 -4.26
N ASN A 59 -32.29 -0.87 -3.24
CA ASN A 59 -32.56 -0.10 -2.04
C ASN A 59 -31.98 1.34 -2.09
N ALA A 60 -31.48 1.80 -3.25
CA ALA A 60 -30.90 3.13 -3.40
C ALA A 60 -32.00 4.20 -3.29
N LYS A 61 -31.95 5.02 -2.23
CA LYS A 61 -32.87 6.14 -2.03
C LYS A 61 -32.39 7.44 -2.68
N THR A 62 -31.11 7.49 -3.03
CA THR A 62 -30.44 8.71 -3.51
C THR A 62 -30.12 8.57 -5.00
N PRO A 63 -30.43 9.57 -5.85
CA PRO A 63 -30.09 9.51 -7.27
C PRO A 63 -28.58 9.48 -7.52
N ALA A 64 -28.15 8.68 -8.50
CA ALA A 64 -26.74 8.48 -8.87
C ALA A 64 -25.97 9.80 -9.12
N CYS A 65 -26.62 10.78 -9.76
CA CYS A 65 -25.99 12.07 -10.06
C CYS A 65 -25.85 12.98 -8.83
N VAL A 66 -26.66 12.76 -7.79
CA VAL A 66 -26.68 13.62 -6.59
C VAL A 66 -25.60 13.19 -5.60
N ASN A 67 -25.57 11.91 -5.23
CA ASN A 67 -24.54 11.35 -4.36
C ASN A 67 -24.35 9.89 -4.76
N PHE A 68 -23.31 9.63 -5.55
CA PHE A 68 -23.08 8.32 -6.14
C PHE A 68 -22.60 7.31 -5.10
N TYR A 69 -21.82 7.77 -4.11
CA TYR A 69 -21.45 6.95 -2.96
C TYR A 69 -22.71 6.45 -2.23
N GLU A 70 -23.63 7.32 -1.82
CA GLU A 70 -24.86 6.90 -1.13
C GLU A 70 -25.78 6.06 -2.04
N HIS A 71 -25.83 6.38 -3.34
CA HIS A 71 -26.57 5.59 -4.31
C HIS A 71 -26.13 4.12 -4.34
N VAL A 72 -24.82 3.85 -4.26
CA VAL A 72 -24.26 2.50 -4.34
C VAL A 72 -24.08 1.86 -2.96
N CYS A 73 -23.52 2.60 -2.00
CA CYS A 73 -23.14 2.10 -0.68
C CYS A 73 -24.23 2.24 0.39
N GLY A 74 -25.30 3.01 0.14
CA GLY A 74 -26.35 3.23 1.14
C GLY A 74 -27.09 1.93 1.53
N GLY A 75 -27.29 1.02 0.57
CA GLY A 75 -27.75 -0.35 0.84
C GLY A 75 -26.77 -1.14 1.70
N TRP A 76 -25.49 -1.06 1.33
CA TRP A 76 -24.43 -1.87 1.91
C TRP A 76 -24.24 -1.49 3.38
N ALA A 77 -24.31 -0.19 3.65
CA ALA A 77 -24.20 0.35 4.98
C ALA A 77 -25.35 -0.07 5.92
N ARG A 78 -26.55 -0.36 5.37
CA ARG A 78 -27.69 -0.84 6.18
C ARG A 78 -27.55 -2.30 6.57
N ASP A 79 -26.87 -3.08 5.77
CA ASP A 79 -26.63 -4.51 5.99
C ASP A 79 -25.43 -4.75 6.92
N HIS A 80 -24.53 -3.78 7.06
CA HIS A 80 -23.31 -3.85 7.89
C HIS A 80 -23.37 -2.89 9.08
N ARG A 81 -24.37 -3.05 9.96
CA ARG A 81 -24.55 -2.18 11.13
C ARG A 81 -23.50 -2.43 12.20
N LEU A 82 -22.88 -1.36 12.67
CA LEU A 82 -21.91 -1.39 13.75
C LEU A 82 -22.54 -1.07 15.10
N ARG A 83 -21.87 -1.48 16.17
CA ARG A 83 -22.22 -1.02 17.51
C ARG A 83 -21.78 0.44 17.64
N LYS A 84 -22.61 1.28 18.27
CA LYS A 84 -22.28 2.70 18.46
C LYS A 84 -21.26 2.89 19.58
N GLY A 85 -20.30 3.79 19.37
CA GLY A 85 -19.37 4.25 20.41
C GLY A 85 -18.22 3.31 20.69
N THR A 86 -17.91 2.41 19.75
CA THR A 86 -16.88 1.38 19.89
C THR A 86 -15.70 1.60 18.96
N ASN A 87 -15.66 2.71 18.23
CA ASN A 87 -14.61 3.04 17.26
C ASN A 87 -14.44 1.96 16.18
N GLU A 88 -15.53 1.25 15.88
CA GLU A 88 -15.57 0.19 14.87
C GLU A 88 -15.78 0.79 13.47
N PHE A 89 -15.24 0.10 12.47
CA PHE A 89 -15.57 0.31 11.06
C PHE A 89 -15.52 -1.03 10.31
N VAL A 90 -16.27 -1.14 9.23
CA VAL A 90 -16.22 -2.26 8.28
C VAL A 90 -16.21 -1.66 6.88
N SER A 91 -15.41 -2.21 5.98
CA SER A 91 -15.37 -1.81 4.57
C SER A 91 -15.31 -3.02 3.64
N THR A 92 -15.56 -2.80 2.36
CA THR A 92 -15.34 -3.83 1.33
C THR A 92 -13.92 -4.39 1.38
N ASP A 93 -12.94 -3.54 1.73
CA ASP A 93 -11.55 -3.96 1.89
C ASP A 93 -11.32 -4.84 3.11
N SER A 94 -11.93 -4.55 4.26
CA SER A 94 -11.74 -5.40 5.44
C SER A 94 -12.28 -6.80 5.19
N LEU A 95 -13.45 -6.91 4.55
CA LEU A 95 -14.06 -8.20 4.22
C LEU A 95 -13.19 -9.03 3.25
N LEU A 96 -12.64 -8.41 2.21
CA LEU A 96 -11.75 -9.09 1.26
C LEU A 96 -10.39 -9.45 1.87
N GLN A 97 -9.91 -8.60 2.77
CA GLN A 97 -8.67 -8.83 3.50
C GLN A 97 -8.81 -10.04 4.40
N ASP A 98 -9.93 -10.21 5.10
CA ASP A 98 -10.17 -11.37 5.96
C ASP A 98 -10.14 -12.68 5.17
N GLU A 99 -10.79 -12.75 4.00
CA GLU A 99 -10.78 -13.95 3.14
C GLU A 99 -9.34 -14.32 2.70
N LEU A 100 -8.57 -13.34 2.24
CA LEU A 100 -7.18 -13.60 1.84
C LEU A 100 -6.31 -13.97 3.03
N VAL A 101 -6.48 -13.32 4.17
CA VAL A 101 -5.72 -13.60 5.39
C VAL A 101 -5.88 -15.06 5.78
N HIS A 102 -7.09 -15.62 5.72
CA HIS A 102 -7.32 -17.04 5.95
C HIS A 102 -6.61 -17.93 4.92
N ALA A 103 -6.63 -17.55 3.64
CA ALA A 103 -5.95 -18.31 2.58
C ALA A 103 -4.42 -18.29 2.71
N LEU A 104 -3.82 -17.14 3.04
CA LEU A 104 -2.39 -16.99 3.26
C LEU A 104 -1.94 -17.77 4.50
N LEU A 105 -2.69 -17.67 5.60
CA LEU A 105 -2.40 -18.43 6.81
C LEU A 105 -2.45 -19.94 6.54
N GLY A 106 -3.46 -20.42 5.82
CA GLY A 106 -3.54 -21.83 5.41
C GLY A 106 -2.35 -22.27 4.55
N THR A 107 -1.85 -21.38 3.68
CA THR A 107 -0.63 -21.64 2.87
C THR A 107 0.62 -21.70 3.74
N ILE A 108 0.74 -20.81 4.73
CA ILE A 108 1.86 -20.78 5.69
C ILE A 108 1.86 -22.05 6.55
N GLN A 109 0.71 -22.42 7.12
CA GLN A 109 0.58 -23.57 8.03
C GLN A 109 0.74 -24.92 7.34
N SER A 110 0.41 -25.02 6.03
CA SER A 110 0.58 -26.26 5.26
C SER A 110 1.96 -26.40 4.60
N SER A 111 2.77 -25.34 4.60
CA SER A 111 4.09 -25.34 3.96
C SER A 111 5.06 -26.29 4.66
N GLN A 112 5.82 -27.04 3.86
CA GLN A 112 6.93 -27.88 4.33
C GLN A 112 8.28 -27.15 4.27
N GLU A 113 8.31 -25.93 3.74
CA GLU A 113 9.54 -25.15 3.64
C GLU A 113 9.93 -24.58 5.02
N PHE A 114 11.17 -24.85 5.44
CA PHE A 114 11.65 -24.52 6.80
C PHE A 114 11.46 -23.05 7.19
N ASP A 115 11.76 -22.14 6.27
CA ASP A 115 11.66 -20.69 6.49
C ASP A 115 10.21 -20.21 6.61
N VAL A 116 9.27 -20.80 5.85
CA VAL A 116 7.83 -20.52 5.97
C VAL A 116 7.27 -21.11 7.27
N LYS A 117 7.76 -22.29 7.68
CA LYS A 117 7.36 -22.93 8.93
C LYS A 117 7.66 -22.06 10.15
N LEU A 118 8.76 -21.29 10.14
CA LEU A 118 9.04 -20.32 11.20
C LEU A 118 7.89 -19.31 11.38
N ALA A 119 7.27 -18.85 10.29
CA ALA A 119 6.12 -17.95 10.37
C ALA A 119 4.91 -18.63 11.02
N SER A 120 4.63 -19.90 10.67
CA SER A 120 3.59 -20.70 11.36
C SER A 120 3.90 -20.82 12.85
N GLU A 121 5.13 -21.15 13.21
CA GLU A 121 5.56 -21.36 14.59
C GLU A 121 5.51 -20.09 15.46
N VAL A 122 5.75 -18.92 14.87
CA VAL A 122 5.60 -17.62 15.53
C VAL A 122 4.12 -17.28 15.70
N TYR A 123 3.31 -17.52 14.66
CA TYR A 123 1.87 -17.32 14.70
C TYR A 123 1.21 -18.20 15.78
N ASP A 124 1.50 -19.50 15.78
CA ASP A 124 0.95 -20.47 16.74
C ASP A 124 1.36 -20.12 18.17
N SER A 125 2.58 -19.61 18.35
CA SER A 125 3.07 -19.12 19.63
C SER A 125 2.26 -17.92 20.11
N CYS A 126 1.98 -16.93 19.25
CA CYS A 126 1.12 -15.80 19.58
C CYS A 126 -0.30 -16.25 19.98
N MET A 127 -0.87 -17.22 19.28
CA MET A 127 -2.19 -17.78 19.58
C MET A 127 -2.24 -18.47 20.95
N GLN A 128 -1.10 -18.86 21.50
CA GLN A 128 -0.99 -19.51 22.81
C GLN A 128 -0.73 -18.53 23.97
N ARG A 129 -0.69 -17.20 23.74
CA ARG A 129 -0.39 -16.18 24.77
C ARG A 129 -1.24 -16.27 26.03
N GLY A 130 -2.51 -16.68 25.92
CA GLY A 130 -3.43 -16.80 27.06
C GLY A 130 -3.11 -17.96 28.02
N LYS A 131 -2.16 -18.85 27.67
CA LYS A 131 -1.79 -20.01 28.50
C LYS A 131 -0.66 -19.71 29.50
N VAL A 132 -0.10 -18.49 29.50
CA VAL A 132 1.07 -18.13 30.31
C VAL A 132 0.71 -16.94 31.21
N SER A 133 0.56 -17.14 32.52
CA SER A 133 0.01 -16.08 33.39
C SER A 133 1.00 -15.03 33.88
N ASP A 134 2.29 -15.36 34.11
CA ASP A 134 3.19 -14.43 34.83
C ASP A 134 4.58 -14.23 34.22
N MET A 135 5.01 -15.08 33.28
CA MET A 135 6.36 -14.99 32.72
C MET A 135 6.53 -13.81 31.73
N SER A 136 5.46 -13.33 31.09
CA SER A 136 5.56 -12.30 30.05
C SER A 136 5.95 -10.93 30.60
N ALA A 137 5.47 -10.54 31.78
CA ALA A 137 5.87 -9.29 32.42
C ALA A 137 7.37 -9.29 32.79
N GLU A 138 7.88 -10.42 33.29
CA GLU A 138 9.32 -10.56 33.57
C GLU A 138 10.16 -10.50 32.29
N VAL A 139 9.71 -11.12 31.19
CA VAL A 139 10.41 -11.05 29.90
C VAL A 139 10.52 -9.61 29.40
N VAL A 140 9.47 -8.78 29.53
CA VAL A 140 9.55 -7.35 29.18
C VAL A 140 10.52 -6.60 30.10
N ARG A 141 10.50 -6.87 31.41
CA ARG A 141 11.44 -6.23 32.35
C ARG A 141 12.88 -6.64 32.07
N GLU A 142 13.14 -7.91 31.78
CA GLU A 142 14.44 -8.43 31.36
C GLU A 142 14.91 -7.76 30.07
N PHE A 143 13.98 -7.55 29.12
CA PHE A 143 14.27 -6.79 27.91
C PHE A 143 14.79 -5.38 28.27
N PHE A 144 14.07 -4.59 29.06
CA PHE A 144 14.55 -3.25 29.43
C PHE A 144 15.85 -3.27 30.25
N ARG A 145 15.99 -4.18 31.23
CA ARG A 145 17.21 -4.32 32.05
C ARG A 145 18.49 -4.53 31.24
N ALA A 146 18.40 -5.20 30.09
CA ALA A 146 19.54 -5.45 29.21
C ALA A 146 19.94 -4.24 28.33
N ARG A 147 19.26 -3.10 28.46
CA ARG A 147 19.38 -1.92 27.58
C ARG A 147 19.70 -0.66 28.39
N GLU A 148 19.85 0.47 27.70
CA GLU A 148 20.16 1.77 28.36
C GLU A 148 19.10 2.11 29.42
N VAL A 149 17.83 1.85 29.10
CA VAL A 149 16.68 2.06 29.98
C VAL A 149 16.49 0.82 30.85
N LYS A 150 17.34 0.66 31.87
CA LYS A 150 17.39 -0.54 32.74
C LYS A 150 16.08 -0.82 33.48
N GLN A 151 15.28 0.21 33.70
CA GLN A 151 13.94 0.13 34.26
C GLN A 151 13.00 1.00 33.42
N TRP A 152 11.78 0.53 33.21
CA TRP A 152 10.75 1.28 32.52
C TRP A 152 9.40 1.01 33.21
N PRO A 153 8.55 2.03 33.44
CA PRO A 153 8.74 3.44 33.09
C PRO A 153 9.83 4.12 33.93
N LEU A 154 10.36 5.22 33.40
CA LEU A 154 11.42 6.03 34.02
C LEU A 154 10.84 7.20 34.81
N GLU A 155 11.55 7.55 35.87
CA GLU A 155 11.38 8.80 36.61
C GLU A 155 12.50 9.80 36.28
N SER A 156 12.31 11.09 36.60
CA SER A 156 13.26 12.14 36.25
C SER A 156 14.66 11.94 36.86
N TYR A 157 14.77 11.23 37.98
CA TYR A 157 16.05 10.93 38.62
C TYR A 157 16.81 9.76 37.98
N ASP A 158 16.14 8.96 37.15
CA ASP A 158 16.77 7.83 36.44
C ASP A 158 17.59 8.28 35.24
N VAL A 159 17.39 9.52 34.79
CA VAL A 159 17.94 10.05 33.54
C VAL A 159 18.97 11.15 33.83
N PRO A 160 20.22 11.01 33.37
CA PRO A 160 21.23 12.06 33.49
C PRO A 160 20.79 13.36 32.79
N ARG A 161 21.14 14.51 33.37
CA ARG A 161 20.84 15.82 32.76
C ARG A 161 21.81 16.17 31.62
N GLY A 162 21.32 16.98 30.68
CA GLY A 162 22.12 17.54 29.58
C GLY A 162 22.58 16.49 28.57
N GLU A 163 23.77 16.69 28.01
CA GLU A 163 24.32 15.88 26.89
C GLU A 163 24.36 14.37 27.16
N HIS A 164 24.50 13.95 28.43
CA HIS A 164 24.47 12.54 28.81
C HIS A 164 23.08 11.93 28.63
N GLY A 165 22.01 12.65 29.01
CA GLY A 165 20.63 12.25 28.75
C GLY A 165 20.30 12.23 27.27
N GLU A 166 20.75 13.24 26.52
CA GLU A 166 20.60 13.29 25.05
C GLU A 166 21.27 12.07 24.39
N THR A 167 22.47 11.71 24.83
CA THR A 167 23.19 10.53 24.33
C THR A 167 22.43 9.24 24.63
N MET A 168 21.82 9.13 25.82
CA MET A 168 20.98 8.01 26.21
C MET A 168 19.77 7.84 25.29
N VAL A 169 19.11 8.95 24.90
CA VAL A 169 18.00 8.97 23.93
C VAL A 169 18.42 8.34 22.60
N TRP A 170 19.56 8.76 22.04
CA TRP A 170 20.05 8.23 20.76
C TRP A 170 20.46 6.77 20.81
N ARG A 171 21.11 6.34 21.90
CA ARG A 171 21.50 4.93 22.08
C ARG A 171 20.29 4.03 22.27
N PHE A 172 19.30 4.47 23.04
CA PHE A 172 18.09 3.69 23.24
C PHE A 172 17.28 3.57 21.96
N ALA A 173 17.15 4.65 21.18
CA ALA A 173 16.55 4.60 19.85
C ALA A 173 17.27 3.59 18.92
N ALA A 174 18.61 3.57 18.94
CA ALA A 174 19.40 2.60 18.18
C ALA A 174 19.18 1.16 18.66
N GLN A 175 19.13 0.92 19.97
CA GLN A 175 18.86 -0.41 20.54
C GLN A 175 17.49 -0.94 20.11
N LEU A 176 16.44 -0.11 20.17
CA LEU A 176 15.10 -0.50 19.71
C LEU A 176 15.09 -0.80 18.20
N MET A 177 15.88 -0.06 17.42
CA MET A 177 16.03 -0.33 15.98
C MET A 177 16.77 -1.64 15.70
N VAL A 178 17.80 -1.98 16.48
CA VAL A 178 18.57 -3.22 16.34
C VAL A 178 17.79 -4.44 16.81
N ASP A 179 16.99 -4.30 17.86
CA ASP A 179 16.36 -5.45 18.51
C ASP A 179 14.94 -5.74 18.00
N LEU A 180 14.18 -4.70 17.63
CA LEU A 180 12.77 -4.82 17.26
C LEU A 180 12.45 -4.29 15.85
N GLY A 181 13.44 -3.71 15.16
CA GLY A 181 13.20 -2.93 13.94
C GLY A 181 12.31 -1.71 14.17
N LEU A 182 12.25 -1.21 15.41
CA LEU A 182 11.34 -0.15 15.81
C LEU A 182 12.00 1.22 15.64
N ALA A 183 11.62 1.92 14.58
CA ALA A 183 12.07 3.28 14.31
C ALA A 183 11.29 4.29 15.17
N THR A 184 11.90 4.76 16.27
CA THR A 184 11.27 5.72 17.19
C THR A 184 11.57 7.18 16.85
N LEU A 185 12.82 7.47 16.45
CA LEU A 185 13.27 8.81 16.05
C LEU A 185 13.66 8.86 14.58
N VAL A 186 14.25 7.79 14.06
CA VAL A 186 14.84 7.73 12.72
C VAL A 186 14.65 6.32 12.17
N THR A 187 14.26 6.23 10.91
CA THR A 187 14.22 4.98 10.15
C THR A 187 15.59 4.68 9.56
N VAL A 188 15.92 3.41 9.40
CA VAL A 188 17.12 2.95 8.71
C VAL A 188 16.65 2.10 7.56
N ASP A 189 16.96 2.54 6.34
CA ASP A 189 16.60 1.82 5.13
C ASP A 189 17.72 1.95 4.10
N VAL A 190 17.53 1.34 2.94
CA VAL A 190 18.44 1.44 1.80
C VAL A 190 17.69 2.03 0.62
N GLY A 191 18.13 3.21 0.17
CA GLY A 191 17.58 3.88 -1.01
C GLY A 191 18.45 3.68 -2.24
N ALA A 192 17.93 4.04 -3.41
CA ALA A 192 18.74 4.23 -4.60
C ALA A 192 19.70 5.42 -4.38
N ASP A 193 20.99 5.23 -4.65
CA ASP A 193 21.99 6.29 -4.61
C ASP A 193 21.70 7.28 -5.76
N PRO A 194 21.34 8.54 -5.46
CA PRO A 194 20.99 9.47 -6.50
C PRO A 194 22.19 9.98 -7.30
N ASP A 195 23.41 9.83 -6.79
CA ASP A 195 24.62 10.26 -7.49
C ASP A 195 25.19 9.16 -8.38
N ARG A 196 24.65 7.94 -8.29
CA ARG A 196 25.15 6.76 -9.03
C ARG A 196 24.04 6.16 -9.86
N HIS A 197 24.29 6.04 -11.15
CA HIS A 197 23.40 5.33 -12.06
C HIS A 197 23.92 3.90 -12.29
N PRO A 198 23.06 2.87 -12.43
CA PRO A 198 23.50 1.60 -12.99
C PRO A 198 24.11 1.85 -14.38
N ASP A 199 25.21 1.17 -14.73
CA ASP A 199 25.87 1.37 -16.04
C ASP A 199 24.85 1.38 -17.18
N LEU A 200 25.03 2.29 -18.14
CA LEU A 200 24.10 2.43 -19.28
C LEU A 200 23.97 1.14 -20.09
N ASP A 201 25.01 0.30 -20.04
CA ASP A 201 25.10 -1.02 -20.67
C ASP A 201 24.65 -2.19 -19.76
N ALA A 202 24.29 -1.90 -18.51
CA ALA A 202 23.79 -2.93 -17.60
C ALA A 202 22.42 -3.45 -18.05
N SER A 203 22.20 -4.75 -17.80
CA SER A 203 20.90 -5.39 -18.04
C SER A 203 19.74 -4.53 -17.51
N PRO A 204 18.57 -4.49 -18.19
CA PRO A 204 17.36 -3.82 -17.69
C PRO A 204 16.97 -4.23 -16.26
N ASP A 205 17.40 -5.41 -15.84
CA ASP A 205 17.13 -5.98 -14.51
C ASP A 205 18.23 -5.70 -13.47
N ALA A 206 19.33 -5.04 -13.84
CA ALA A 206 20.42 -4.74 -12.91
C ALA A 206 19.93 -3.81 -11.78
N PRO A 207 20.23 -4.10 -10.50
CA PRO A 207 19.78 -3.28 -9.38
C PRO A 207 20.38 -1.87 -9.44
N TRP A 208 19.67 -0.89 -8.87
CA TRP A 208 20.22 0.43 -8.66
C TRP A 208 21.36 0.37 -7.64
N PRO A 209 22.44 1.15 -7.81
CA PRO A 209 23.39 1.39 -6.73
C PRO A 209 22.64 1.88 -5.50
N THR A 210 23.01 1.37 -4.33
CA THR A 210 22.28 1.63 -3.10
C THR A 210 23.05 2.52 -2.13
N ILE A 211 22.33 3.29 -1.33
CA ILE A 211 22.86 4.16 -0.27
C ILE A 211 22.07 3.97 1.02
N LEU A 212 22.75 4.09 2.17
CA LEU A 212 22.07 4.14 3.47
C LEU A 212 21.12 5.32 3.51
N GLN A 213 19.86 5.10 3.88
CA GLN A 213 18.84 6.13 3.99
C GLN A 213 18.40 6.26 5.44
N LEU A 214 18.39 7.50 5.95
CA LEU A 214 17.81 7.83 7.25
C LEU A 214 16.67 8.82 7.07
N ASP A 215 15.46 8.41 7.43
CA ASP A 215 14.26 9.23 7.26
C ASP A 215 13.39 9.28 8.54
N ARG A 216 12.37 10.13 8.54
CA ARG A 216 11.41 10.24 9.64
C ARG A 216 10.59 8.94 9.80
N PRO A 217 10.30 8.51 11.04
CA PRO A 217 9.41 7.39 11.29
C PRO A 217 7.97 7.75 10.94
N LYS A 218 7.18 6.73 10.60
CA LYS A 218 5.73 6.88 10.45
C LYS A 218 5.13 7.09 11.84
N PRO A 219 4.43 8.21 12.10
CA PRO A 219 3.81 8.42 13.40
C PRO A 219 2.66 7.42 13.61
N LEU A 220 2.39 7.08 14.87
CA LEU A 220 1.32 6.14 15.22
C LEU A 220 -0.05 6.64 14.73
N PHE A 221 -0.31 7.93 14.89
CA PHE A 221 -1.49 8.62 14.36
C PHE A 221 -1.09 9.67 13.32
N ALA A 222 -2.00 10.05 12.43
CA ALA A 222 -1.76 11.19 11.54
C ALA A 222 -1.54 12.47 12.36
N SER A 223 -0.65 13.38 11.94
CA SER A 223 -0.27 14.58 12.71
C SER A 223 -1.50 15.32 13.24
N ARG A 224 -2.52 15.55 12.42
CA ARG A 224 -3.72 16.29 12.83
C ARG A 224 -4.57 15.56 13.88
N ALA A 225 -4.57 14.23 13.90
CA ALA A 225 -5.35 13.44 14.85
C ALA A 225 -4.87 13.65 16.30
N PHE A 226 -3.59 13.98 16.52
CA PHE A 226 -3.08 14.31 17.86
C PHE A 226 -3.66 15.60 18.46
N THR A 227 -4.30 16.47 17.66
CA THR A 227 -5.04 17.63 18.19
C THR A 227 -6.38 17.24 18.81
N VAL A 228 -6.85 16.01 18.58
CA VAL A 228 -8.09 15.47 19.13
C VAL A 228 -7.81 14.99 20.56
N PRO A 229 -8.49 15.55 21.59
CA PRO A 229 -8.27 15.15 22.99
C PRO A 229 -8.46 13.65 23.25
N ALA A 230 -9.35 13.00 22.49
CA ALA A 230 -9.58 11.57 22.57
C ALA A 230 -8.32 10.75 22.23
N VAL A 231 -7.55 11.15 21.20
CA VAL A 231 -6.32 10.43 20.80
C VAL A 231 -5.25 10.55 21.87
N LYS A 232 -5.07 11.75 22.45
CA LYS A 232 -4.15 11.92 23.59
C LYS A 232 -4.57 11.05 24.76
N LYS A 233 -5.87 11.00 25.07
CA LYS A 233 -6.40 10.15 26.13
C LYS A 233 -6.12 8.66 25.86
N THR A 234 -6.39 8.15 24.66
CA THR A 234 -6.11 6.76 24.28
C THR A 234 -4.64 6.36 24.48
N LEU A 235 -3.71 7.27 24.19
CA LEU A 235 -2.28 7.02 24.43
C LEU A 235 -1.93 6.93 25.91
N ILE A 236 -2.52 7.80 26.75
CA ILE A 236 -2.30 7.79 28.20
C ILE A 236 -2.94 6.57 28.85
N ASP A 237 -4.19 6.25 28.48
CA ASP A 237 -4.90 5.07 28.97
C ASP A 237 -4.12 3.78 28.60
N GLY A 238 -3.58 3.70 27.37
CA GLY A 238 -2.73 2.60 26.94
C GLY A 238 -1.40 2.52 27.71
N PHE A 239 -0.81 3.65 28.09
CA PHE A 239 0.40 3.68 28.92
C PHE A 239 0.11 3.21 30.36
N GLU A 240 -1.00 3.64 30.95
CA GLU A 240 -1.43 3.12 32.25
C GLU A 240 -1.67 1.61 32.23
N GLU A 241 -2.30 1.10 31.16
CA GLU A 241 -2.48 -0.34 30.95
C GLU A 241 -1.13 -1.06 30.83
N ALA A 242 -0.16 -0.50 30.09
CA ALA A 242 1.20 -1.04 30.02
C ALA A 242 1.87 -1.15 31.38
N VAL A 243 1.83 -0.09 32.18
CA VAL A 243 2.41 -0.06 33.51
C VAL A 243 1.79 -1.14 34.40
N LYS A 244 0.45 -1.24 34.41
CA LYS A 244 -0.29 -2.25 35.18
C LYS A 244 0.09 -3.66 34.73
N ALA A 245 0.13 -3.91 33.41
CA ALA A 245 0.50 -5.20 32.83
C ALA A 245 1.92 -5.65 33.23
N LEU A 246 2.83 -4.71 33.47
CA LEU A 246 4.21 -4.99 33.87
C LEU A 246 4.40 -5.08 35.40
N ASN A 247 3.35 -4.86 36.20
CA ASN A 247 3.45 -4.64 37.64
C ASN A 247 4.55 -3.62 37.98
N ALA A 248 4.67 -2.59 37.14
CA ALA A 248 5.64 -1.53 37.31
C ALA A 248 5.13 -0.47 38.28
N ALA A 249 6.02 0.07 39.10
CA ALA A 249 5.72 1.24 39.93
C ALA A 249 5.75 2.49 39.05
N ALA A 250 4.60 2.94 38.54
CA ALA A 250 4.49 4.27 37.96
C ALA A 250 4.08 5.27 39.03
N THR A 251 4.86 6.33 39.18
CA THR A 251 4.49 7.51 39.95
C THR A 251 3.73 8.51 39.07
N GLY A 252 3.07 9.49 39.66
CA GLY A 252 2.46 10.60 38.90
C GLY A 252 3.46 11.33 37.99
N GLN A 253 4.74 11.34 38.35
CA GLN A 253 5.80 11.94 37.53
C GLN A 253 6.03 11.17 36.22
N SER A 254 6.00 9.83 36.26
CA SER A 254 6.16 9.01 35.04
C SER A 254 5.01 9.19 34.05
N LEU A 255 3.77 9.35 34.55
CA LEU A 255 2.59 9.66 33.74
C LEU A 255 2.67 11.05 33.11
N GLU A 256 3.11 12.05 33.88
CA GLU A 256 3.35 13.39 33.38
C GLU A 256 4.44 13.41 32.30
N ALA A 257 5.55 12.72 32.55
CA ALA A 257 6.65 12.58 31.59
C ALA A 257 6.18 11.93 30.28
N MET A 258 5.35 10.89 30.35
CA MET A 258 4.75 10.28 29.17
C MET A 258 3.83 11.25 28.42
N SER A 259 2.94 11.97 29.13
CA SER A 259 2.05 12.97 28.53
C SER A 259 2.83 14.07 27.80
N ASN A 260 3.94 14.53 28.39
CA ASN A 260 4.81 15.51 27.76
C ASN A 260 5.56 14.91 26.56
N GLY A 261 6.02 13.65 26.66
CA GLY A 261 6.65 12.94 25.53
C GLY A 261 5.74 12.81 24.31
N VAL A 262 4.45 12.52 24.52
CA VAL A 262 3.44 12.53 23.44
C VAL A 262 3.33 13.92 22.81
N ALA A 263 3.30 14.98 23.61
CA ALA A 263 3.22 16.36 23.12
C ALA A 263 4.47 16.77 22.32
N ASP A 264 5.64 16.40 22.82
CA ASP A 264 6.95 16.66 22.21
C ASP A 264 7.07 15.98 20.84
N MET A 265 6.73 14.69 20.76
CA MET A 265 6.74 13.95 19.50
C MET A 265 5.67 14.44 18.53
N PHE A 266 4.51 14.88 19.02
CA PHE A 266 3.51 15.54 18.20
C PHE A 266 4.02 16.87 17.61
N GLN A 267 4.71 17.69 18.40
CA GLN A 267 5.31 18.94 17.91
C GLN A 267 6.29 18.64 16.78
N LEU A 268 7.17 17.64 16.95
CA LEU A 268 8.12 17.22 15.93
C LEU A 268 7.43 16.81 14.61
N VAL A 269 6.31 16.08 14.71
CA VAL A 269 5.56 15.54 13.58
C VAL A 269 4.63 16.57 12.90
N SER A 270 4.20 17.61 13.63
CA SER A 270 3.27 18.64 13.13
C SER A 270 3.96 19.85 12.50
N GLU A 271 5.15 20.24 12.97
CA GLU A 271 5.86 21.42 12.49
C GLU A 271 6.48 21.24 11.09
N GLN A 272 6.46 20.04 10.52
CA GLN A 272 7.22 19.71 9.31
C GLN A 272 6.35 19.60 8.07
N LYS A 273 6.16 20.76 7.43
CA LYS A 273 5.77 20.84 6.02
C LYS A 273 6.75 20.01 5.18
N LEU A 274 6.20 19.15 4.32
CA LEU A 274 6.91 18.31 3.35
C LEU A 274 8.20 19.00 2.88
N ASP A 275 9.33 18.39 3.23
CA ASP A 275 10.62 18.79 2.68
C ASP A 275 10.51 18.87 1.16
N ASP A 276 11.02 19.96 0.57
CA ASP A 276 11.05 20.11 -0.88
C ASP A 276 11.91 18.98 -1.46
N THR A 277 11.58 18.51 -2.65
CA THR A 277 12.37 17.54 -3.45
C THR A 277 13.87 17.88 -3.54
N ARG A 278 14.27 19.12 -3.22
CA ARG A 278 15.66 19.59 -3.08
C ARG A 278 16.38 19.13 -1.80
N SER A 279 15.68 18.53 -0.84
CA SER A 279 16.25 18.06 0.45
C SER A 279 17.04 16.75 0.31
N TYR A 280 16.95 16.06 -0.83
CA TYR A 280 17.48 14.73 -1.07
C TYR A 280 18.94 14.75 -1.56
N GLN A 281 19.86 15.26 -0.74
CA GLN A 281 21.29 15.24 -1.05
C GLN A 281 22.02 14.22 -0.17
N PRO A 282 22.83 13.31 -0.76
CA PRO A 282 23.72 12.46 0.01
C PRO A 282 24.77 13.28 0.76
N MET A 283 25.14 12.83 1.95
CA MET A 283 26.21 13.41 2.75
C MET A 283 27.02 12.31 3.43
N ASN A 284 28.18 12.64 4.01
CA ASN A 284 28.93 11.65 4.77
C ASN A 284 28.36 11.51 6.18
N VAL A 285 28.47 10.32 6.76
CA VAL A 285 28.10 10.08 8.17
C VAL A 285 28.90 11.01 9.10
N SER A 286 30.15 11.32 8.78
CA SER A 286 30.97 12.31 9.51
C SER A 286 30.31 13.68 9.63
N ASP A 287 29.50 14.07 8.64
CA ASP A 287 28.89 15.40 8.54
C ASP A 287 27.53 15.47 9.24
N LEU A 288 27.02 14.33 9.74
CA LEU A 288 25.81 14.28 10.54
C LEU A 288 26.01 14.93 11.92
N MET A 289 24.91 15.36 12.54
CA MET A 289 24.94 15.81 13.93
C MET A 289 25.40 14.68 14.87
N SER A 290 26.01 15.05 16.01
CA SER A 290 26.57 14.11 16.98
C SER A 290 25.61 12.98 17.35
N GLY A 291 24.35 13.31 17.66
CA GLY A 291 23.31 12.34 17.98
C GLY A 291 23.04 11.30 16.89
N LEU A 292 22.91 11.73 15.63
CA LEU A 292 22.72 10.82 14.49
C LEU A 292 23.96 9.96 14.24
N ARG A 293 25.18 10.50 14.44
CA ARG A 293 26.41 9.69 14.37
C ARG A 293 26.44 8.62 15.44
N THR A 294 26.06 8.97 16.67
CA THR A 294 25.90 8.01 17.76
C THR A 294 24.90 6.93 17.39
N PHE A 295 23.73 7.31 16.85
CA PHE A 295 22.71 6.36 16.41
C PHE A 295 23.24 5.39 15.35
N VAL A 296 23.82 5.90 14.26
CA VAL A 296 24.39 5.07 13.17
C VAL A 296 25.49 4.15 13.69
N GLY A 297 26.40 4.67 14.52
CA GLY A 297 27.48 3.89 15.12
C GLY A 297 26.98 2.76 16.02
N GLN A 298 25.86 2.96 16.71
CA GLN A 298 25.23 1.92 17.54
C GLN A 298 24.51 0.86 16.70
N VAL A 299 23.72 1.28 15.70
CA VAL A 299 22.98 0.39 14.80
C VAL A 299 23.93 -0.54 14.03
N PHE A 300 25.07 -0.01 13.57
CA PHE A 300 26.05 -0.73 12.76
C PHE A 300 27.36 -0.98 13.53
N SER A 301 27.26 -1.26 14.83
CA SER A 301 28.42 -1.46 15.73
C SER A 301 29.37 -2.60 15.34
N TYR A 302 28.91 -3.53 14.50
CA TYR A 302 29.70 -4.65 13.96
C TYR A 302 30.43 -4.31 12.65
N SER A 303 30.19 -3.15 12.04
CA SER A 303 30.86 -2.74 10.81
C SER A 303 32.16 -2.01 11.09
N GLU A 304 33.18 -2.27 10.27
CA GLU A 304 34.44 -1.54 10.30
C GLU A 304 34.22 -0.12 9.74
N ASP A 305 34.20 0.86 10.65
CA ASP A 305 34.24 2.31 10.39
C ASP A 305 33.08 2.88 9.56
N THR A 306 31.94 3.09 10.21
CA THR A 306 30.75 3.76 9.64
C THR A 306 30.97 5.24 9.30
N SER A 307 32.06 5.86 9.76
CA SER A 307 32.29 7.30 9.56
C SER A 307 32.51 7.68 8.09
N LYS A 308 33.01 6.73 7.29
CA LYS A 308 33.26 6.88 5.85
C LYS A 308 32.04 6.63 4.98
N TRP A 309 30.94 6.17 5.58
CA TRP A 309 29.74 5.84 4.82
C TRP A 309 29.06 7.12 4.32
N ARG A 310 28.37 6.97 3.19
CA ARG A 310 27.45 7.98 2.67
C ARG A 310 26.04 7.64 3.10
N VAL A 311 25.30 8.68 3.43
CA VAL A 311 23.92 8.59 3.89
C VAL A 311 23.06 9.59 3.14
N LEU A 312 21.83 9.18 2.88
CA LEU A 312 20.79 9.98 2.27
C LEU A 312 19.76 10.37 3.33
N LEU A 313 19.39 11.66 3.37
CA LEU A 313 18.37 12.20 4.27
C LEU A 313 17.17 12.73 3.48
N PRO A 314 16.13 11.92 3.19
CA PRO A 314 14.93 12.38 2.50
C PRO A 314 14.28 13.58 3.20
N SER A 315 14.05 13.45 4.51
CA SER A 315 13.55 14.53 5.35
C SER A 315 14.70 15.28 6.02
N ARG A 316 15.49 16.04 5.24
CA ARG A 316 16.66 16.76 5.77
C ARG A 316 16.31 17.74 6.88
N LYS A 317 15.21 18.52 6.79
CA LYS A 317 14.84 19.47 7.84
C LYS A 317 14.39 18.74 9.10
N TYR A 318 13.73 17.59 8.94
CA TYR A 318 13.43 16.69 10.05
C TYR A 318 14.69 16.32 10.81
N ALA A 319 15.63 15.71 10.08
CA ALA A 319 16.83 15.15 10.66
C ALA A 319 17.75 16.23 11.24
N THR A 320 17.88 17.39 10.58
CA THR A 320 18.90 18.40 10.92
C THR A 320 18.41 19.50 11.87
N ILE A 321 17.13 19.86 11.82
CA ILE A 321 16.56 20.96 12.62
C ILE A 321 15.57 20.40 13.64
N GLY A 322 14.60 19.60 13.19
CA GLY A 322 13.53 19.08 14.05
C GLY A 322 14.06 18.20 15.18
N LEU A 323 14.84 17.17 14.84
CA LEU A 323 15.44 16.27 15.83
C LEU A 323 16.40 16.99 16.79
N ARG A 324 17.19 17.93 16.27
CA ARG A 324 18.10 18.71 17.12
C ARG A 324 17.32 19.52 18.14
N LYS A 325 16.29 20.25 17.68
CA LYS A 325 15.44 21.07 18.54
C LYS A 325 14.80 20.20 19.61
N ILE A 326 14.10 19.14 19.23
CA ILE A 326 13.32 18.33 20.18
C ILE A 326 14.22 17.64 21.22
N VAL A 327 15.35 17.06 20.81
CA VAL A 327 16.25 16.38 21.76
C VAL A 327 16.92 17.36 22.73
N GLN A 328 17.18 18.60 22.29
CA GLN A 328 17.78 19.63 23.14
C GLN A 328 16.79 20.36 24.05
N THR A 329 15.53 20.50 23.63
CA THR A 329 14.52 21.26 24.39
C THR A 329 13.65 20.39 25.28
N SER A 330 13.42 19.14 24.90
CA SER A 330 12.63 18.19 25.69
C SER A 330 13.47 17.56 26.78
N ASP A 331 12.83 17.28 27.93
CA ASP A 331 13.47 16.43 28.93
C ASP A 331 13.67 15.02 28.34
N SER A 332 14.87 14.47 28.51
CA SER A 332 15.22 13.15 28.00
C SER A 332 14.30 12.07 28.56
N VAL A 333 13.79 12.21 29.78
CA VAL A 333 12.81 11.28 30.38
C VAL A 333 11.50 11.21 29.58
N HIS A 334 11.05 12.32 28.99
CA HIS A 334 9.83 12.36 28.17
C HIS A 334 9.99 11.48 26.93
N LEU A 335 11.10 11.67 26.21
CA LEU A 335 11.40 10.93 24.98
C LEU A 335 11.65 9.45 25.28
N LEU A 336 12.41 9.14 26.33
CA LEU A 336 12.70 7.76 26.73
C LEU A 336 11.43 7.00 27.14
N ASN A 337 10.53 7.62 27.91
CA ASN A 337 9.25 6.99 28.28
C ASN A 337 8.37 6.73 27.06
N TYR A 338 8.25 7.70 26.16
CA TYR A 338 7.51 7.53 24.91
C TYR A 338 8.09 6.40 24.03
N MET A 339 9.41 6.33 23.89
CA MET A 339 10.07 5.27 23.13
C MET A 339 9.87 3.87 23.75
N GLY A 340 9.97 3.77 25.08
CA GLY A 340 9.69 2.51 25.79
C GLY A 340 8.22 2.09 25.63
N PHE A 341 7.29 3.05 25.64
CA PHE A 341 5.88 2.77 25.37
C PHE A 341 5.64 2.18 23.99
N LEU A 342 6.27 2.73 22.94
CA LEU A 342 6.19 2.17 21.59
C LEU A 342 6.75 0.74 21.53
N ALA A 343 7.80 0.44 22.30
CA ALA A 343 8.33 -0.92 22.40
C ALA A 343 7.33 -1.88 23.06
N VAL A 344 6.60 -1.43 24.09
CA VAL A 344 5.53 -2.22 24.71
C VAL A 344 4.37 -2.45 23.74
N ILE A 345 3.95 -1.43 22.98
CA ILE A 345 2.93 -1.60 21.93
C ILE A 345 3.36 -2.66 20.91
N ARG A 346 4.64 -2.64 20.48
CA ARG A 346 5.19 -3.64 19.54
C ARG A 346 5.11 -5.08 20.08
N MET A 347 5.14 -5.24 21.40
CA MET A 347 5.06 -6.54 22.11
C MET A 347 3.63 -6.97 22.47
N ALA A 348 2.65 -6.06 22.40
CA ALA A 348 1.31 -6.26 22.96
C ALA A 348 0.57 -7.49 22.40
N ALA A 349 0.86 -7.89 21.15
CA ALA A 349 0.26 -9.07 20.54
C ALA A 349 0.60 -10.40 21.24
N TYR A 350 1.71 -10.46 21.99
CA TYR A 350 2.18 -11.65 22.71
C TYR A 350 1.98 -11.56 24.22
N MET A 351 1.41 -10.45 24.71
CA MET A 351 1.06 -10.29 26.12
C MET A 351 -0.23 -11.04 26.41
N PRO A 352 -0.38 -11.62 27.61
CA PRO A 352 -1.54 -12.44 27.90
C PRO A 352 -2.80 -11.58 28.11
N ASP A 353 -3.96 -12.12 27.74
CA ASP A 353 -5.21 -11.34 27.68
C ASP A 353 -5.66 -10.82 29.06
N HIS A 354 -5.34 -11.52 30.16
CA HIS A 354 -5.63 -11.04 31.52
C HIS A 354 -4.77 -9.85 31.93
N ALA A 355 -3.61 -9.64 31.33
CA ALA A 355 -2.79 -8.45 31.60
C ALA A 355 -3.32 -7.21 30.88
N LEU A 356 -4.20 -7.38 29.88
CA LEU A 356 -4.72 -6.33 29.01
C LEU A 356 -6.25 -6.22 29.13
N HIS A 357 -6.72 -5.93 30.35
CA HIS A 357 -8.13 -5.95 30.72
C HIS A 357 -9.03 -5.06 29.86
N ASP A 358 -8.51 -3.93 29.37
CA ASP A 358 -9.28 -2.95 28.59
C ASP A 358 -9.02 -3.09 27.07
N GLY A 359 -7.99 -3.84 26.68
CA GLY A 359 -7.63 -4.09 25.28
C GLY A 359 -7.09 -2.85 24.56
N GLY A 360 -6.74 -1.79 25.30
CA GLY A 360 -6.25 -0.53 24.76
C GLY A 360 -4.89 -0.70 24.06
N LEU A 361 -3.96 -1.41 24.68
CA LEU A 361 -2.65 -1.73 24.08
C LEU A 361 -2.76 -2.58 22.81
N GLN A 362 -3.66 -3.56 22.79
CA GLN A 362 -3.92 -4.39 21.60
C GLN A 362 -4.53 -3.55 20.47
N ALA A 363 -5.45 -2.64 20.78
CA ALA A 363 -6.01 -1.70 19.83
C ALA A 363 -4.94 -0.74 19.27
N LEU A 364 -4.04 -0.23 20.13
CA LEU A 364 -2.90 0.59 19.71
C LEU A 364 -1.92 -0.18 18.81
N PHE A 365 -1.66 -1.45 19.12
CA PHE A 365 -0.88 -2.33 18.26
C PHE A 365 -1.54 -2.49 16.89
N LEU A 366 -2.82 -2.89 16.85
CA LEU A 366 -3.56 -3.04 15.59
C LEU A 366 -3.60 -1.75 14.79
N HIS A 367 -3.77 -0.60 15.46
CA HIS A 367 -3.69 0.72 14.83
C HIS A 367 -2.30 0.97 14.21
N SER A 368 -1.22 0.62 14.92
CA SER A 368 0.14 0.78 14.41
C SER A 368 0.41 0.00 13.12
N VAL A 369 -0.21 -1.18 12.96
CA VAL A 369 0.00 -2.02 11.77
C VAL A 369 -0.95 -1.66 10.64
N THR A 370 -2.24 -1.51 10.96
CA THR A 370 -3.31 -1.36 9.97
C THR A 370 -3.61 0.09 9.63
N GLY A 371 -3.14 1.05 10.45
CA GLY A 371 -3.51 2.46 10.39
C GLY A 371 -4.99 2.72 10.67
N ARG A 372 -5.70 1.72 11.18
CA ARG A 372 -7.14 1.74 11.43
C ARG A 372 -7.39 1.62 12.92
N SER A 373 -8.32 2.40 13.46
CA SER A 373 -8.78 2.16 14.82
C SER A 373 -9.66 0.92 14.83
N THR A 374 -9.29 -0.05 15.66
CA THR A 374 -9.95 -1.35 15.81
C THR A 374 -10.43 -1.51 17.24
N ALA A 375 -10.92 -0.44 17.86
CA ALA A 375 -11.40 -0.59 19.23
C ALA A 375 -12.56 -1.61 19.19
N GLY A 376 -12.46 -2.64 20.04
CA GLY A 376 -13.40 -3.76 20.06
C GLY A 376 -13.05 -5.00 19.21
N THR A 377 -12.11 -4.94 18.26
CA THR A 377 -11.72 -6.13 17.49
C THR A 377 -10.81 -7.05 18.32
N ARG A 378 -11.40 -8.01 19.03
CA ARG A 378 -10.69 -9.05 19.81
C ARG A 378 -10.25 -10.24 18.95
N GLU A 379 -10.13 -10.07 17.64
CA GLU A 379 -9.70 -11.13 16.73
C GLU A 379 -8.21 -11.40 16.91
N THR A 380 -7.96 -12.24 17.91
CA THR A 380 -6.68 -12.84 18.29
C THR A 380 -5.92 -13.34 17.07
N SER A 381 -6.62 -14.01 16.14
CA SER A 381 -6.07 -14.52 14.89
C SER A 381 -5.50 -13.40 14.02
N LEU A 382 -6.27 -12.33 13.76
CA LEU A 382 -5.82 -11.20 12.94
C LEU A 382 -4.63 -10.47 13.57
N MET A 383 -4.68 -10.23 14.89
CA MET A 383 -3.59 -9.58 15.61
C MET A 383 -2.28 -10.39 15.52
N CYS A 384 -2.36 -11.68 15.77
CA CYS A 384 -1.20 -12.58 15.66
C CYS A 384 -0.67 -12.65 14.23
N LEU A 385 -1.55 -12.63 13.25
CA LEU A 385 -1.16 -12.60 11.84
C LEU A 385 -0.41 -11.33 11.48
N TYR A 386 -0.95 -10.15 11.79
CA TYR A 386 -0.30 -8.87 11.53
C TYR A 386 1.05 -8.76 12.24
N SER A 387 1.14 -9.25 13.48
CA SER A 387 2.39 -9.28 14.24
C SER A 387 3.44 -10.18 13.58
N THR A 388 3.03 -11.37 13.13
CA THR A 388 3.89 -12.32 12.44
C THR A 388 4.34 -11.77 11.09
N GLU A 389 3.45 -11.13 10.33
CA GLU A 389 3.76 -10.53 9.03
C GLU A 389 4.73 -9.35 9.16
N GLN A 390 4.55 -8.50 10.16
CA GLN A 390 5.51 -7.42 10.44
C GLN A 390 6.88 -7.94 10.88
N LEU A 391 6.96 -9.17 11.40
CA LEU A 391 8.22 -9.80 11.79
C LEU A 391 8.88 -10.54 10.63
N LEU A 392 8.08 -11.15 9.76
CA LEU A 392 8.52 -12.03 8.67
C LEU A 392 7.82 -11.67 7.34
N PRO A 393 7.96 -10.44 6.84
CA PRO A 393 7.22 -9.98 5.65
C PRO A 393 7.59 -10.79 4.39
N GLY A 394 8.84 -11.27 4.31
CA GLY A 394 9.29 -12.15 3.24
C GLY A 394 8.50 -13.46 3.17
N CYS A 395 8.12 -14.02 4.32
CA CYS A 395 7.42 -15.32 4.35
C CYS A 395 5.97 -15.18 3.90
N PHE A 396 5.33 -14.04 4.19
CA PHE A 396 4.01 -13.73 3.64
C PHE A 396 4.06 -13.46 2.14
N ALA A 397 5.08 -12.77 1.65
CA ALA A 397 5.29 -12.58 0.20
C ALA A 397 5.52 -13.92 -0.53
N LYS A 398 6.30 -14.82 0.07
CA LYS A 398 6.51 -16.19 -0.44
C LYS A 398 5.21 -17.00 -0.46
N ALA A 399 4.48 -17.01 0.64
CA ALA A 399 3.20 -17.71 0.75
C ALA A 399 2.17 -17.18 -0.26
N ALA A 400 2.10 -15.85 -0.43
CA ALA A 400 1.26 -15.23 -1.44
C ALA A 400 1.62 -15.67 -2.87
N LEU A 401 2.91 -15.75 -3.19
CA LEU A 401 3.36 -16.25 -4.50
C LEU A 401 3.00 -17.73 -4.70
N GLN A 402 3.23 -18.58 -3.70
CA GLN A 402 2.84 -20.00 -3.73
C GLN A 402 1.33 -20.15 -3.94
N TYR A 403 0.53 -19.36 -3.24
CA TYR A 403 -0.92 -19.34 -3.36
C TYR A 403 -1.38 -18.96 -4.78
N LEU A 404 -0.78 -17.94 -5.38
CA LEU A 404 -1.06 -17.54 -6.77
C LEU A 404 -0.63 -18.62 -7.78
N HIS A 405 0.53 -19.23 -7.57
CA HIS A 405 1.09 -20.25 -8.45
C HIS A 405 0.23 -21.52 -8.46
N ALA A 406 -0.25 -21.96 -7.28
CA ALA A 406 -1.14 -23.12 -7.16
C ALA A 406 -2.44 -22.96 -7.97
N ARG A 407 -2.86 -21.72 -8.27
CA ARG A 407 -4.05 -21.39 -9.08
C ARG A 407 -3.73 -21.05 -10.53
N GLY A 408 -2.46 -21.02 -10.93
CA GLY A 408 -2.02 -20.57 -12.26
C GLY A 408 -2.31 -19.08 -12.54
N SER A 409 -2.53 -18.28 -11.50
CA SER A 409 -2.89 -16.85 -11.59
C SER A 409 -1.69 -15.90 -11.60
N ASP A 410 -0.49 -16.40 -11.30
CA ASP A 410 0.74 -15.60 -11.18
C ASP A 410 1.15 -14.98 -12.54
N LEU A 411 1.18 -15.77 -13.60
CA LEU A 411 1.49 -15.32 -14.96
C LEU A 411 0.44 -14.33 -15.47
N ALA A 412 -0.84 -14.62 -15.20
CA ALA A 412 -1.94 -13.75 -15.58
C ALA A 412 -1.88 -12.41 -14.85
N ALA A 413 -1.59 -12.39 -13.54
CA ALA A 413 -1.43 -11.17 -12.75
C ALA A 413 -0.28 -10.30 -13.30
N ARG A 414 0.89 -10.90 -13.58
CA ARG A 414 2.03 -10.21 -14.20
C ARG A 414 1.67 -9.65 -15.58
N HIS A 415 0.93 -10.41 -16.38
CA HIS A 415 0.45 -9.98 -17.68
C HIS A 415 -0.48 -8.77 -17.58
N TRP A 416 -1.44 -8.79 -16.66
CA TRP A 416 -2.34 -7.66 -16.40
C TRP A 416 -1.58 -6.40 -15.96
N ILE A 417 -0.60 -6.52 -15.06
CA ILE A 417 0.26 -5.39 -14.66
C ILE A 417 0.96 -4.80 -15.89
N ALA A 418 1.58 -5.64 -16.72
CA ALA A 418 2.27 -5.18 -17.94
C ALA A 418 1.32 -4.49 -18.93
N GLN A 419 0.11 -5.04 -19.13
CA GLN A 419 -0.91 -4.43 -19.97
C GLN A 419 -1.36 -3.06 -19.44
N LEU A 420 -1.54 -2.94 -18.12
CA LEU A 420 -1.92 -1.71 -17.46
C LEU A 420 -0.81 -0.65 -17.54
N VAL A 421 0.46 -1.02 -17.31
CA VAL A 421 1.59 -0.09 -17.52
C VAL A 421 1.61 0.42 -18.96
N ALA A 422 1.41 -0.47 -19.94
CA ALA A 422 1.37 -0.08 -21.34
C ALA A 422 0.17 0.83 -21.67
N ALA A 423 -1.01 0.57 -21.09
CA ALA A 423 -2.19 1.41 -21.24
C ALA A 423 -2.00 2.79 -20.61
N PHE A 424 -1.45 2.85 -19.40
CA PHE A 424 -1.05 4.09 -18.72
C PHE A 424 -0.12 4.92 -19.61
N ALA A 425 1.00 4.33 -20.05
CA ALA A 425 1.98 4.99 -20.91
C ALA A 425 1.37 5.55 -22.21
N ARG A 426 0.37 4.86 -22.79
CA ARG A 426 -0.35 5.36 -23.97
C ARG A 426 -1.25 6.53 -23.66
N ASN A 427 -1.96 6.50 -22.53
CA ASN A 427 -3.03 7.43 -22.20
C ASN A 427 -2.56 8.72 -21.48
N VAL A 428 -1.37 8.75 -20.88
CA VAL A 428 -0.85 9.95 -20.19
C VAL A 428 -0.77 11.20 -21.07
N ARG A 429 -0.51 11.06 -22.38
CA ARG A 429 -0.43 12.20 -23.31
C ARG A 429 -1.75 12.97 -23.52
N ASP A 430 -2.85 12.38 -23.07
CA ASP A 430 -4.18 12.95 -23.25
C ASP A 430 -4.66 13.69 -21.99
N LEU A 431 -3.85 13.70 -20.92
CA LEU A 431 -4.09 14.51 -19.74
C LEU A 431 -4.01 16.00 -20.11
N SER A 432 -4.82 16.83 -19.47
CA SER A 432 -4.90 18.28 -19.75
C SER A 432 -3.65 19.06 -19.35
N TRP A 433 -2.89 18.51 -18.40
CA TRP A 433 -1.70 19.10 -17.79
C TRP A 433 -0.40 18.42 -18.26
N MET A 434 -0.47 17.53 -19.26
CA MET A 434 0.67 16.81 -19.80
C MET A 434 0.97 17.27 -21.24
N ASP A 435 2.11 17.92 -21.44
CA ASP A 435 2.58 18.27 -22.78
C ASP A 435 3.23 17.07 -23.51
N ASP A 436 3.55 17.24 -24.80
CA ASP A 436 4.11 16.16 -25.62
C ASP A 436 5.48 15.67 -25.14
N LEU A 437 6.34 16.59 -24.69
CA LEU A 437 7.67 16.25 -24.22
C LEU A 437 7.57 15.47 -22.90
N SER A 438 6.80 15.98 -21.94
CA SER A 438 6.55 15.30 -20.66
C SER A 438 5.95 13.91 -20.88
N ALA A 439 4.96 13.76 -21.77
CA ALA A 439 4.38 12.46 -22.10
C ALA A 439 5.39 11.50 -22.76
N LEU A 440 6.30 12.01 -23.60
CA LEU A 440 7.37 11.23 -24.20
C LEU A 440 8.37 10.75 -23.14
N LEU A 441 8.77 11.61 -22.21
CA LEU A 441 9.66 11.29 -21.10
C LEU A 441 9.06 10.22 -20.18
N VAL A 442 7.77 10.33 -19.85
CA VAL A 442 7.05 9.30 -19.09
C VAL A 442 7.09 7.96 -19.82
N ARG A 443 6.79 7.96 -21.13
CA ARG A 443 6.84 6.72 -21.93
C ARG A 443 8.24 6.12 -22.00
N TYR A 444 9.26 6.96 -22.14
CA TYR A 444 10.65 6.52 -22.16
C TYR A 444 11.03 5.86 -20.83
N ARG A 445 10.69 6.50 -19.71
CA ARG A 445 10.92 5.98 -18.35
C ARG A 445 10.21 4.65 -18.11
N LEU A 446 8.93 4.54 -18.46
CA LEU A 446 8.14 3.32 -18.28
C LEU A 446 8.58 2.15 -19.18
N LYS A 447 9.23 2.43 -20.32
CA LYS A 447 9.71 1.39 -21.24
C LYS A 447 11.09 0.85 -20.89
N ARG A 448 11.97 1.67 -20.32
CA ARG A 448 13.37 1.27 -20.06
C ARG A 448 13.49 0.19 -18.99
N ARG A 449 12.66 0.26 -17.94
CA ARG A 449 12.72 -0.68 -16.81
C ARG A 449 11.32 -1.00 -16.29
N PRO A 450 11.08 -2.21 -15.77
CA PRO A 450 9.81 -2.57 -15.16
C PRO A 450 9.60 -1.75 -13.89
N ILE A 451 8.79 -0.69 -14.01
CA ILE A 451 8.47 0.19 -12.88
C ILE A 451 7.46 -0.43 -11.93
N ALA A 452 6.78 -1.50 -12.32
CA ALA A 452 5.75 -2.13 -11.51
C ALA A 452 6.08 -3.60 -11.31
N ARG A 453 5.99 -4.06 -10.07
CA ARG A 453 6.27 -5.44 -9.70
C ARG A 453 5.16 -5.95 -8.79
N LEU A 454 4.64 -7.14 -9.08
CA LEU A 454 3.98 -7.94 -8.06
C LEU A 454 4.98 -8.11 -6.91
N THR A 455 4.52 -8.08 -5.65
CA THR A 455 5.43 -8.08 -4.50
C THR A 455 6.60 -9.02 -4.71
N ALA A 456 7.78 -8.43 -4.63
CA ALA A 456 9.03 -9.10 -4.90
C ALA A 456 9.24 -10.18 -3.84
N TYR A 457 9.17 -11.43 -4.27
CA TYR A 457 9.88 -12.51 -3.64
C TYR A 457 10.81 -13.07 -4.70
N ASP A 458 12.12 -12.99 -4.44
CA ASP A 458 13.18 -13.34 -5.39
C ASP A 458 13.48 -14.85 -5.43
N GLY A 459 12.67 -15.66 -4.72
CA GLY A 459 12.89 -17.10 -4.60
C GLY A 459 13.90 -17.50 -3.52
N GLY A 460 14.51 -16.54 -2.79
CA GLY A 460 15.48 -16.80 -1.72
C GLY A 460 14.84 -17.16 -0.37
N GLN A 461 15.60 -17.49 0.67
CA GLN A 461 15.00 -17.77 1.98
C GLN A 461 14.17 -16.57 2.48
N CYS A 462 12.97 -16.81 3.00
CA CYS A 462 12.06 -15.77 3.50
C CYS A 462 12.40 -15.29 4.92
N ALA A 463 13.21 -16.08 5.61
CA ALA A 463 13.75 -15.85 6.93
C ALA A 463 15.20 -16.38 6.97
N SER A 464 16.07 -15.72 7.74
CA SER A 464 17.45 -16.22 7.92
C SER A 464 17.48 -17.67 8.42
N SER A 465 18.24 -18.54 7.75
CA SER A 465 18.46 -19.95 8.17
C SER A 465 19.09 -20.10 9.55
N LYS A 466 19.73 -19.04 10.08
CA LYS A 466 20.25 -19.00 11.45
C LYS A 466 19.16 -18.75 12.50
N THR A 467 17.93 -18.44 12.08
CA THR A 467 16.80 -18.19 12.97
C THR A 467 16.15 -19.51 13.36
N GLN A 468 16.76 -20.23 14.29
CA GLN A 468 16.09 -21.27 15.06
C GLN A 468 15.71 -20.68 16.42
N PRO A 469 14.45 -20.33 16.65
CA PRO A 469 14.03 -19.89 17.97
C PRO A 469 14.26 -21.03 18.96
N GLY A 470 14.84 -20.71 20.12
CA GLY A 470 14.82 -21.65 21.24
C GLY A 470 13.38 -21.96 21.63
N ASP A 471 13.10 -23.19 22.06
CA ASP A 471 11.80 -23.55 22.62
C ASP A 471 11.66 -22.94 24.01
N SER A 472 11.36 -21.63 24.04
CA SER A 472 11.34 -20.85 25.27
C SER A 472 10.05 -21.04 26.08
N GLY A 473 9.07 -21.81 25.58
CA GLY A 473 7.73 -21.99 26.17
C GLY A 473 6.92 -20.70 26.39
N ASN A 474 7.53 -19.54 26.15
CA ASN A 474 6.99 -18.21 26.38
C ASN A 474 6.84 -17.49 25.02
N PRO A 475 5.60 -17.15 24.62
CA PRO A 475 5.38 -16.55 23.32
C PRO A 475 6.11 -15.23 23.06
N LEU A 476 6.20 -14.38 24.08
CA LEU A 476 6.87 -13.10 23.97
C LEU A 476 8.39 -13.27 23.84
N LYS A 477 8.99 -14.21 24.59
CA LYS A 477 10.42 -14.50 24.46
C LYS A 477 10.76 -15.01 23.06
N LYS A 478 9.95 -15.93 22.53
CA LYS A 478 10.08 -16.41 21.14
C LYS A 478 9.98 -15.26 20.13
N PHE A 479 9.03 -14.35 20.31
CA PHE A 479 8.92 -13.14 19.47
C PHE A 479 10.20 -12.30 19.51
N LEU A 480 10.71 -11.98 20.70
CA LEU A 480 11.91 -11.17 20.88
C LEU A 480 13.15 -11.82 20.24
N ASP A 481 13.34 -13.13 20.45
CA ASP A 481 14.47 -13.87 19.87
C ASP A 481 14.44 -13.82 18.33
N VAL A 482 13.26 -14.05 17.74
CA VAL A 482 13.08 -13.98 16.28
C VAL A 482 13.27 -12.54 15.77
N ALA A 483 12.73 -11.54 16.47
CA ALA A 483 12.88 -10.13 16.11
C ALA A 483 14.34 -9.69 16.06
N MET A 484 15.10 -10.01 17.11
CA MET A 484 16.51 -9.66 17.20
C MET A 484 17.33 -10.38 16.11
N LEU A 485 17.04 -11.65 15.82
CA LEU A 485 17.76 -12.41 14.79
C LEU A 485 17.46 -11.90 13.37
N GLN A 486 16.19 -11.63 13.04
CA GLN A 486 15.82 -11.09 11.73
C GLN A 486 16.40 -9.70 11.53
N GLN A 487 16.30 -8.83 12.54
CA GLN A 487 16.77 -7.46 12.41
C GLN A 487 18.29 -7.37 12.30
N ARG A 488 19.03 -8.21 13.03
CA ARG A 488 20.50 -8.29 12.86
C ARG A 488 20.88 -8.79 11.47
N ALA A 489 20.18 -9.79 10.94
CA ALA A 489 20.43 -10.28 9.59
C ALA A 489 20.18 -9.18 8.55
N LEU A 490 19.06 -8.45 8.66
CA LEU A 490 18.75 -7.31 7.79
C LEU A 490 19.83 -6.23 7.86
N LEU A 491 20.21 -5.79 9.06
CA LEU A 491 21.22 -4.74 9.22
C LEU A 491 22.59 -5.20 8.67
N GLN A 492 22.97 -6.47 8.86
CA GLN A 492 24.20 -7.03 8.28
C GLN A 492 24.18 -7.04 6.75
N GLU A 493 23.02 -7.32 6.14
CA GLU A 493 22.87 -7.20 4.69
C GLU A 493 23.08 -5.75 4.24
N ILE A 494 22.50 -4.79 4.97
CA ILE A 494 22.66 -3.34 4.71
C ILE A 494 24.13 -2.91 4.84
N SER A 495 24.88 -3.43 5.81
CA SER A 495 26.27 -3.02 6.04
C SER A 495 27.26 -3.52 4.99
N VAL A 496 27.03 -4.72 4.45
CA VAL A 496 27.98 -5.38 3.53
C VAL A 496 27.71 -4.99 2.08
N ALA A 497 26.46 -4.74 1.71
CA ALA A 497 26.11 -4.60 0.31
C ALA A 497 25.97 -3.13 -0.11
N SER A 498 26.93 -2.67 -0.92
CA SER A 498 26.77 -1.52 -1.82
C SER A 498 25.86 -1.81 -3.03
N ARG A 499 25.18 -2.97 -3.03
CA ARG A 499 24.28 -3.49 -4.07
C ARG A 499 23.13 -4.30 -3.46
N VAL A 500 22.44 -3.79 -2.44
CA VAL A 500 21.27 -4.49 -1.88
C VAL A 500 20.19 -4.55 -2.96
N THR A 501 19.93 -5.75 -3.47
CA THR A 501 18.64 -6.02 -4.13
C THR A 501 17.72 -6.37 -2.99
N TYR A 502 16.85 -5.45 -2.57
CA TYR A 502 16.00 -5.68 -1.41
C TYR A 502 15.17 -6.94 -1.66
N LYS A 503 15.45 -8.00 -0.88
CA LYS A 503 14.74 -9.28 -0.99
C LYS A 503 13.38 -9.25 -0.31
N TYR A 504 13.19 -8.29 0.60
CA TYR A 504 12.04 -8.28 1.50
C TYR A 504 11.08 -7.11 1.24
N PRO A 505 9.79 -7.31 1.42
CA PRO A 505 8.83 -6.24 1.23
C PRO A 505 8.78 -5.28 2.43
N VAL A 506 8.94 -3.97 2.21
CA VAL A 506 8.80 -2.91 3.25
C VAL A 506 7.34 -2.76 3.74
N MET A 507 6.37 -3.17 2.93
CA MET A 507 4.93 -3.16 3.26
C MET A 507 4.34 -4.57 3.44
N PRO A 508 3.27 -4.75 4.22
CA PRO A 508 2.56 -6.03 4.33
C PRO A 508 1.95 -6.49 2.98
N GLU A 509 1.93 -7.80 2.71
CA GLU A 509 1.10 -8.39 1.63
C GLU A 509 -0.39 -8.23 1.88
N THR A 510 -0.79 -8.14 3.14
CA THR A 510 -2.17 -7.88 3.53
C THR A 510 -2.64 -6.45 3.19
N HIS A 511 -1.74 -5.54 2.81
CA HIS A 511 -2.09 -4.16 2.49
C HIS A 511 -2.85 -4.07 1.14
N PRO A 512 -4.09 -3.54 1.10
CA PRO A 512 -4.96 -3.67 -0.08
C PRO A 512 -4.70 -2.67 -1.22
N TYR A 513 -3.63 -1.91 -1.16
CA TYR A 513 -3.30 -0.87 -2.16
C TYR A 513 -1.91 -1.07 -2.76
N ALA A 514 -1.79 -0.80 -4.06
CA ALA A 514 -0.51 -0.60 -4.70
C ALA A 514 0.14 0.70 -4.19
N THR A 515 1.46 0.70 -4.05
CA THR A 515 2.20 1.85 -3.51
C THR A 515 3.46 2.12 -4.33
N PHE A 516 3.74 3.40 -4.58
CA PHE A 516 5.03 3.80 -5.13
C PHE A 516 6.06 3.86 -4.01
N ASP A 517 7.08 3.00 -4.10
CA ASP A 517 8.25 3.02 -3.23
C ASP A 517 9.25 4.03 -3.80
N VAL A 518 9.38 5.17 -3.11
CA VAL A 518 10.26 6.28 -3.54
C VAL A 518 11.73 5.87 -3.40
N SER A 519 12.08 5.14 -2.34
CA SER A 519 13.44 4.70 -2.04
C SER A 519 13.94 3.71 -3.09
N HIS A 520 13.10 2.78 -3.53
CA HIS A 520 13.48 1.75 -4.49
C HIS A 520 13.02 2.02 -5.94
N ARG A 521 12.22 3.07 -6.15
CA ARG A 521 11.80 3.61 -7.45
C ARG A 521 10.97 2.63 -8.28
N TYR A 522 10.10 1.86 -7.64
CA TYR A 522 9.11 1.02 -8.30
C TYR A 522 7.74 1.07 -7.58
N VAL A 523 6.68 0.79 -8.34
CA VAL A 523 5.33 0.56 -7.85
C VAL A 523 5.21 -0.89 -7.44
N ARG A 524 4.97 -1.10 -6.15
CA ARG A 524 4.64 -2.40 -5.61
C ARG A 524 3.16 -2.68 -5.80
N VAL A 525 2.86 -3.90 -6.25
CA VAL A 525 1.50 -4.41 -6.40
C VAL A 525 1.35 -5.62 -5.47
N PRO A 526 0.66 -5.49 -4.34
CA PRO A 526 0.46 -6.60 -3.43
C PRO A 526 -0.48 -7.64 -4.05
N SER A 527 -0.27 -8.91 -3.72
CA SER A 527 -1.09 -10.01 -4.26
C SER A 527 -2.58 -9.86 -3.91
N VAL A 528 -2.90 -9.31 -2.74
CA VAL A 528 -4.28 -9.03 -2.28
C VAL A 528 -5.06 -8.09 -3.20
N LEU A 529 -4.37 -7.31 -4.02
CA LEU A 529 -5.06 -6.42 -4.97
C LEU A 529 -5.78 -7.23 -6.06
N PHE A 530 -5.34 -8.46 -6.33
CA PHE A 530 -6.00 -9.37 -7.24
C PHE A 530 -7.07 -10.16 -6.50
N ASN A 531 -8.34 -9.83 -6.75
CA ASN A 531 -9.46 -10.62 -6.26
C ASN A 531 -9.40 -12.04 -6.86
N GLN A 532 -9.11 -13.02 -6.02
CA GLN A 532 -8.93 -14.41 -6.43
C GLN A 532 -10.25 -15.16 -6.66
N SER A 533 -11.38 -14.55 -6.28
CA SER A 533 -12.71 -15.11 -6.49
C SER A 533 -13.18 -14.92 -7.94
N VAL A 534 -12.45 -14.13 -8.74
CA VAL A 534 -12.67 -14.02 -10.19
C VAL A 534 -11.43 -14.47 -10.96
N PRO A 535 -11.54 -15.50 -11.82
CA PRO A 535 -10.41 -15.99 -12.60
C PRO A 535 -9.76 -14.88 -13.43
N THR A 536 -8.46 -14.70 -13.26
CA THR A 536 -7.65 -13.67 -13.95
C THR A 536 -7.59 -13.86 -15.46
N ASN A 537 -7.92 -15.06 -15.95
CA ASN A 537 -8.03 -15.41 -17.36
C ASN A 537 -9.43 -15.19 -17.95
N SER A 538 -10.42 -14.78 -17.15
CA SER A 538 -11.79 -14.55 -17.60
C SER A 538 -11.96 -13.15 -18.21
N THR A 539 -12.84 -13.01 -19.20
CA THR A 539 -13.30 -11.71 -19.71
C THR A 539 -13.97 -10.86 -18.62
N ALA A 540 -14.55 -11.51 -17.60
CA ALA A 540 -15.13 -10.85 -16.44
C ALA A 540 -14.07 -10.11 -15.60
N PHE A 541 -12.79 -10.51 -15.68
CA PHE A 541 -11.71 -9.83 -14.96
C PHE A 541 -11.56 -8.37 -15.37
N ALA A 542 -11.92 -8.01 -16.60
CA ALA A 542 -11.91 -6.63 -17.04
C ALA A 542 -12.80 -5.72 -16.15
N LEU A 543 -13.88 -6.24 -15.56
CA LEU A 543 -14.72 -5.47 -14.63
C LEU A 543 -13.99 -5.12 -13.33
N HIS A 544 -13.03 -5.94 -12.90
CA HIS A 544 -12.18 -5.65 -11.74
C HIS A 544 -11.17 -4.54 -11.98
N LEU A 545 -10.99 -4.06 -13.22
CA LEU A 545 -10.12 -2.91 -13.49
C LEU A 545 -10.60 -1.63 -12.80
N SER A 546 -11.89 -1.52 -12.49
CA SER A 546 -12.45 -0.46 -11.64
C SER A 546 -11.82 -0.39 -10.24
N ARG A 547 -11.37 -1.51 -9.68
CA ARG A 547 -10.63 -1.63 -8.41
C ARG A 547 -9.12 -1.71 -8.65
N LEU A 548 -8.67 -2.67 -9.46
CA LEU A 548 -7.26 -2.95 -9.70
C LEU A 548 -6.56 -1.77 -10.38
N ALA A 549 -7.10 -1.28 -11.51
CA ALA A 549 -6.43 -0.25 -12.29
C ALA A 549 -6.51 1.12 -11.61
N THR A 550 -7.57 1.44 -10.87
CA THR A 550 -7.67 2.71 -10.13
C THR A 550 -6.62 2.80 -9.03
N ARG A 551 -6.48 1.76 -8.20
CA ARG A 551 -5.45 1.68 -7.15
C ARG A 551 -4.03 1.61 -7.73
N PHE A 552 -3.85 0.82 -8.79
CA PHE A 552 -2.54 0.71 -9.45
C PHE A 552 -2.12 2.02 -10.13
N TYR A 553 -3.05 2.70 -10.81
CA TYR A 553 -2.75 3.98 -11.44
C TYR A 553 -2.61 5.11 -10.46
N HIS A 554 -3.25 5.06 -9.29
CA HIS A 554 -2.95 6.00 -8.21
C HIS A 554 -1.45 5.94 -7.87
N ALA A 555 -0.89 4.74 -7.67
CA ALA A 555 0.54 4.57 -7.45
C ALA A 555 1.40 5.02 -8.66
N LEU A 556 1.00 4.70 -9.90
CA LEU A 556 1.73 5.17 -11.09
C LEU A 556 1.65 6.69 -11.32
N VAL A 557 0.56 7.36 -10.90
CA VAL A 557 0.49 8.82 -10.97
C VAL A 557 1.47 9.43 -9.97
N ARG A 558 1.63 8.83 -8.78
CA ARG A 558 2.63 9.28 -7.80
C ARG A 558 4.05 9.25 -8.34
N VAL A 559 4.41 8.27 -9.16
CA VAL A 559 5.71 8.20 -9.85
C VAL A 559 6.06 9.49 -10.61
N LEU A 560 5.03 10.20 -11.12
CA LEU A 560 5.18 11.43 -11.92
C LEU A 560 5.51 12.66 -11.08
N PHE A 561 5.32 12.61 -9.77
CA PHE A 561 5.41 13.77 -8.87
C PHE A 561 6.30 13.53 -7.66
N ASP A 562 6.36 12.29 -7.18
CA ASP A 562 7.02 11.90 -5.93
C ASP A 562 8.41 11.27 -6.18
N ASP A 563 8.91 11.18 -7.44
CA ASP A 563 10.29 10.73 -7.70
C ASP A 563 11.25 11.93 -7.74
N PRO A 564 12.12 12.11 -6.73
CA PRO A 564 13.04 13.25 -6.67
C PRO A 564 14.31 13.08 -7.51
N TYR A 565 14.54 11.92 -8.14
CA TYR A 565 15.88 11.52 -8.64
C TYR A 565 15.98 11.38 -10.16
N GLU A 566 15.29 12.23 -10.91
CA GLU A 566 15.06 12.04 -12.33
C GLU A 566 16.26 12.33 -13.25
N LEU A 567 17.39 11.64 -13.06
CA LEU A 567 18.60 11.83 -13.88
C LEU A 567 18.44 11.37 -15.34
N VAL A 568 17.59 10.38 -15.61
CA VAL A 568 17.44 9.78 -16.96
C VAL A 568 16.32 10.41 -17.78
N ALA A 569 15.38 11.09 -17.11
CA ALA A 569 14.24 11.77 -17.73
C ALA A 569 13.55 12.67 -16.69
N PRO A 570 13.96 13.95 -16.57
CA PRO A 570 13.41 14.88 -15.58
C PRO A 570 12.02 15.36 -15.95
N ILE A 571 11.02 14.49 -15.78
CA ILE A 571 9.60 14.75 -16.04
C ILE A 571 9.12 15.91 -15.16
N THR A 572 9.54 15.92 -13.91
CA THR A 572 9.19 16.96 -12.94
C THR A 572 9.88 18.28 -13.23
N GLU A 573 11.08 18.33 -13.83
CA GLU A 573 11.72 19.62 -14.16
C GLU A 573 11.07 20.37 -15.32
N VAL A 574 10.13 19.73 -16.03
CA VAL A 574 9.32 20.41 -17.04
C VAL A 574 8.36 21.38 -16.34
N ALA A 575 8.78 22.64 -16.24
CA ALA A 575 8.06 23.71 -15.53
C ALA A 575 6.59 23.83 -15.93
N ASN A 576 6.26 23.59 -17.21
CA ASN A 576 4.91 23.65 -17.74
C ASN A 576 3.97 22.58 -17.16
N MET A 577 4.46 21.33 -17.03
CA MET A 577 3.69 20.24 -16.41
C MET A 577 3.40 20.53 -14.94
N ARG A 578 4.42 20.96 -14.17
CA ARG A 578 4.24 21.32 -12.75
C ARG A 578 3.22 22.45 -12.57
N PHE A 579 3.31 23.49 -13.39
CA PHE A 579 2.41 24.63 -13.33
C PHE A 579 0.96 24.21 -13.63
N THR A 580 0.73 23.54 -14.76
CA THR A 580 -0.62 23.12 -15.17
C THR A 580 -1.23 22.06 -14.24
N ALA A 581 -0.42 21.15 -13.67
CA ALA A 581 -0.87 20.20 -12.66
C ALA A 581 -1.26 20.91 -11.34
N SER A 582 -0.51 21.94 -10.94
CA SER A 582 -0.84 22.78 -9.79
C SER A 582 -2.16 23.54 -10.01
N ASP A 583 -2.39 24.06 -11.22
CA ASP A 583 -3.65 24.71 -11.60
C ASP A 583 -4.83 23.76 -11.50
N LEU A 584 -4.70 22.53 -12.03
CA LEU A 584 -5.73 21.51 -11.90
C LEU A 584 -5.97 21.13 -10.44
N SER A 585 -4.92 20.95 -9.64
CA SER A 585 -5.02 20.66 -8.22
C SER A 585 -5.78 21.75 -7.45
N ARG A 586 -5.50 23.04 -7.75
CA ARG A 586 -6.24 24.18 -7.21
C ARG A 586 -7.71 24.18 -7.65
N CYS A 587 -7.99 23.83 -8.91
CA CYS A 587 -9.36 23.68 -9.40
C CYS A 587 -10.13 22.62 -8.60
N LEU A 588 -9.56 21.41 -8.49
CA LEU A 588 -10.18 20.27 -7.79
C LEU A 588 -10.42 20.59 -6.31
N SER A 589 -9.45 21.23 -5.66
CA SER A 589 -9.57 21.70 -4.28
C SER A 589 -10.73 22.68 -4.09
N ARG A 590 -10.86 23.66 -4.98
CA ARG A 590 -11.96 24.65 -4.92
C ARG A 590 -13.32 23.98 -5.15
N ASP A 591 -13.41 23.07 -6.11
CA ASP A 591 -14.64 22.29 -6.37
C ASP A 591 -15.02 21.45 -5.14
N ALA A 592 -14.05 20.80 -4.50
CA ALA A 592 -14.27 20.05 -3.27
C ALA A 592 -14.73 20.93 -2.09
N THR A 593 -14.08 22.07 -1.86
CA THR A 593 -14.50 23.05 -0.83
C THR A 593 -15.91 23.56 -1.05
N GLN A 594 -16.34 23.72 -2.31
CA GLN A 594 -17.69 24.16 -2.62
C GLN A 594 -18.73 23.05 -2.44
N ALA A 595 -18.38 21.80 -2.78
CA ALA A 595 -19.25 20.65 -2.59
C ALA A 595 -19.44 20.28 -1.11
N TYR A 596 -18.38 20.45 -0.31
CA TYR A 596 -18.33 20.06 1.10
C TYR A 596 -17.85 21.26 1.95
N ALA A 597 -18.72 22.27 2.08
CA ALA A 597 -18.39 23.54 2.72
C ALA A 597 -17.94 23.41 4.19
N SER A 598 -18.50 22.44 4.93
CA SER A 598 -18.09 22.11 6.30
C SER A 598 -16.62 21.69 6.41
N ASP A 599 -16.07 21.17 5.31
CA ASP A 599 -14.77 20.51 5.27
C ASP A 599 -13.73 21.35 4.51
N GLY A 600 -13.99 22.66 4.33
CA GLY A 600 -13.11 23.55 3.55
C GLY A 600 -11.65 23.54 4.00
N ASN A 601 -11.39 23.42 5.31
CA ASN A 601 -10.04 23.33 5.88
C ASN A 601 -9.31 22.03 5.50
N LEU A 602 -10.04 20.93 5.30
CA LEU A 602 -9.48 19.66 4.83
C LEU A 602 -8.90 19.84 3.43
N PHE A 603 -9.70 20.37 2.51
CA PHE A 603 -9.32 20.53 1.10
C PHE A 603 -8.32 21.66 0.85
N ALA A 604 -8.18 22.60 1.79
CA ALA A 604 -7.12 23.62 1.75
C ALA A 604 -5.72 23.02 1.99
N ALA A 605 -5.63 21.86 2.64
CA ALA A 605 -4.39 21.16 2.95
C ALA A 605 -3.63 20.68 1.70
N SER A 606 -2.29 20.77 1.70
CA SER A 606 -1.44 20.30 0.59
C SER A 606 -1.68 18.83 0.23
N ASP A 607 -1.84 17.99 1.25
CA ASP A 607 -1.90 16.54 1.09
C ASP A 607 -3.24 16.13 0.48
N ALA A 608 -4.34 16.74 0.94
CA ALA A 608 -5.67 16.53 0.36
C ALA A 608 -5.72 16.99 -1.10
N LYS A 609 -5.11 18.15 -1.43
CA LYS A 609 -5.04 18.66 -2.82
C LYS A 609 -4.33 17.69 -3.75
N ARG A 610 -3.18 17.19 -3.31
CA ARG A 610 -2.36 16.23 -4.06
C ARG A 610 -3.10 14.90 -4.21
N GLU A 611 -3.72 14.40 -3.15
CA GLU A 611 -4.48 13.16 -3.17
C GLU A 611 -5.70 13.22 -4.10
N LEU A 612 -6.42 14.35 -4.13
CA LEU A 612 -7.50 14.58 -5.09
C LEU A 612 -7.01 14.54 -6.53
N LEU A 613 -5.86 15.16 -6.83
CA LEU A 613 -5.25 15.10 -8.16
C LEU A 613 -4.91 13.66 -8.55
N TYR A 614 -4.29 12.90 -7.65
CA TYR A 614 -3.86 11.52 -7.91
C TYR A 614 -5.04 10.60 -8.17
N ARG A 615 -6.07 10.64 -7.31
CA ARG A 615 -7.27 9.80 -7.44
C ARG A 615 -8.07 10.14 -8.69
N SER A 616 -8.27 11.44 -8.95
CA SER A 616 -9.04 11.88 -10.12
C SER A 616 -8.33 11.48 -11.43
N THR A 617 -7.01 11.66 -11.49
CA THR A 617 -6.19 11.22 -12.64
C THR A 617 -6.24 9.70 -12.80
N ALA A 618 -6.08 8.95 -11.70
CA ALA A 618 -6.07 7.49 -11.71
C ALA A 618 -7.41 6.91 -12.20
N LEU A 619 -8.53 7.44 -11.71
CA LEU A 619 -9.87 7.01 -12.12
C LEU A 619 -10.08 7.16 -13.62
N VAL A 620 -9.76 8.35 -14.16
CA VAL A 620 -9.93 8.64 -15.59
C VAL A 620 -9.03 7.76 -16.47
N LEU A 621 -7.79 7.53 -16.05
CA LEU A 621 -6.88 6.65 -16.79
C LEU A 621 -7.33 5.18 -16.70
N ALA A 622 -7.83 4.75 -15.55
CA ALA A 622 -8.32 3.39 -15.31
C ALA A 622 -9.55 3.10 -16.17
N HIS A 623 -10.48 4.05 -16.24
CA HIS A 623 -11.64 4.00 -17.11
C HIS A 623 -11.27 3.84 -18.59
N ARG A 624 -10.26 4.59 -19.07
CA ARG A 624 -9.75 4.42 -20.43
C ARG A 624 -9.06 3.08 -20.66
N ALA A 625 -8.34 2.58 -19.67
CA ALA A 625 -7.74 1.25 -19.75
C ALA A 625 -8.82 0.17 -19.81
N PHE A 626 -9.87 0.30 -19.00
CA PHE A 626 -11.06 -0.56 -19.07
C PHE A 626 -11.68 -0.58 -20.46
N GLN A 627 -11.95 0.58 -21.06
CA GLN A 627 -12.47 0.67 -22.43
C GLN A 627 -11.56 0.00 -23.48
N GLN A 628 -10.23 0.08 -23.32
CA GLN A 628 -9.26 -0.51 -24.24
C GLN A 628 -9.09 -2.03 -24.07
N LEU A 629 -9.23 -2.52 -22.83
CA LEU A 629 -8.92 -3.89 -22.46
C LEU A 629 -10.15 -4.79 -22.36
N LEU A 630 -11.37 -4.23 -22.31
CA LEU A 630 -12.61 -5.00 -22.36
C LEU A 630 -12.80 -5.66 -23.75
N PRO A 631 -12.60 -6.98 -23.90
CA PRO A 631 -12.53 -7.62 -25.22
C PRO A 631 -13.86 -7.57 -25.97
N VAL A 632 -14.99 -7.69 -25.26
CA VAL A 632 -16.33 -7.72 -25.86
C VAL A 632 -16.63 -6.44 -26.63
N ARG A 633 -16.34 -5.29 -26.04
CA ARG A 633 -16.52 -4.00 -26.71
C ARG A 633 -15.51 -3.78 -27.83
N ARG A 634 -14.26 -4.19 -27.62
CA ARG A 634 -13.18 -4.01 -28.60
C ARG A 634 -13.34 -4.87 -29.85
N ILE A 635 -13.78 -6.12 -29.69
CA ILE A 635 -13.84 -7.12 -30.77
C ILE A 635 -15.24 -7.16 -31.40
N TRP A 636 -16.29 -7.12 -30.59
CA TRP A 636 -17.66 -7.37 -31.04
C TRP A 636 -18.49 -6.09 -31.14
N ASN A 637 -17.98 -4.95 -30.66
CA ASN A 637 -18.70 -3.68 -30.56
C ASN A 637 -20.06 -3.82 -29.83
N MET A 638 -20.15 -4.79 -28.91
CA MET A 638 -21.32 -5.02 -28.07
C MET A 638 -21.10 -4.41 -26.70
N ASP A 639 -22.18 -3.88 -26.12
CA ASP A 639 -22.18 -3.51 -24.71
C ASP A 639 -22.22 -4.78 -23.87
N PHE A 640 -21.19 -4.98 -23.06
CA PHE A 640 -21.20 -6.08 -22.10
C PHE A 640 -22.24 -5.77 -21.04
N ARG A 641 -23.28 -6.61 -20.97
CA ARG A 641 -24.31 -6.54 -19.94
C ARG A 641 -24.21 -7.79 -19.10
N TYR A 642 -24.39 -7.59 -17.81
CA TYR A 642 -24.31 -8.69 -16.88
C TYR A 642 -25.69 -9.33 -16.71
N ASN A 643 -25.79 -10.67 -16.73
CA ASN A 643 -27.08 -11.36 -16.69
C ASN A 643 -27.90 -11.01 -15.42
N GLY A 644 -27.23 -10.79 -14.29
CA GLY A 644 -27.82 -10.34 -13.04
C GLY A 644 -28.05 -8.83 -12.93
N LEU A 645 -27.66 -8.00 -13.92
CA LEU A 645 -27.91 -6.56 -13.96
C LEU A 645 -28.04 -6.09 -15.43
N PRO A 646 -29.00 -6.64 -16.20
CA PRO A 646 -29.07 -6.41 -17.64
C PRO A 646 -29.39 -4.95 -18.00
N GLU A 647 -29.93 -4.17 -17.07
CA GLU A 647 -30.20 -2.75 -17.22
C GLU A 647 -28.94 -1.88 -17.20
N LEU A 648 -27.87 -2.37 -16.56
CA LEU A 648 -26.60 -1.67 -16.51
C LEU A 648 -25.70 -2.00 -17.70
N SER A 649 -25.25 -0.95 -18.37
CA SER A 649 -24.17 -1.04 -19.34
C SER A 649 -22.82 -1.32 -18.68
N SER A 650 -21.87 -1.80 -19.49
CA SER A 650 -20.47 -1.97 -19.07
C SER A 650 -19.83 -0.70 -18.49
N GLU A 651 -20.23 0.47 -18.99
CA GLU A 651 -19.80 1.78 -18.49
C GLU A 651 -20.34 2.06 -17.08
N GLN A 652 -21.63 1.81 -16.87
CA GLN A 652 -22.25 1.99 -15.56
C GLN A 652 -21.67 1.01 -14.55
N LEU A 653 -21.46 -0.26 -14.94
CA LEU A 653 -20.85 -1.29 -14.10
C LEU A 653 -19.45 -0.89 -13.63
N PHE A 654 -18.62 -0.27 -14.48
CA PHE A 654 -17.30 0.22 -14.07
C PHE A 654 -17.40 1.20 -12.89
N PHE A 655 -18.29 2.19 -12.97
CA PHE A 655 -18.44 3.20 -11.92
C PHE A 655 -19.09 2.62 -10.66
N VAL A 656 -20.12 1.77 -10.81
CA VAL A 656 -20.74 1.07 -9.66
C VAL A 656 -19.67 0.27 -8.91
N TYR A 657 -18.85 -0.51 -9.61
CA TYR A 657 -17.77 -1.26 -8.98
C TYR A 657 -16.71 -0.36 -8.32
N PHE A 658 -16.36 0.75 -8.95
CA PHE A 658 -15.46 1.74 -8.35
C PHE A 658 -16.02 2.30 -7.03
N ALA A 659 -17.32 2.58 -6.96
CA ALA A 659 -17.95 3.02 -5.72
C ALA A 659 -18.04 1.90 -4.67
N LEU A 660 -18.39 0.68 -5.09
CA LEU A 660 -18.42 -0.51 -4.20
C LEU A 660 -17.08 -0.77 -3.52
N ASP A 661 -15.98 -0.53 -4.24
CA ASP A 661 -14.61 -0.65 -3.72
C ASP A 661 -14.32 0.25 -2.51
N HIS A 662 -15.12 1.31 -2.34
CA HIS A 662 -14.96 2.31 -1.29
C HIS A 662 -16.08 2.24 -0.23
N CYS A 663 -17.03 1.33 -0.31
CA CYS A 663 -18.09 1.27 0.71
C CYS A 663 -17.50 0.99 2.10
N GLU A 664 -17.89 1.82 3.06
CA GLU A 664 -17.46 1.76 4.46
C GLU A 664 -18.60 2.22 5.38
N VAL A 665 -18.77 1.52 6.49
CA VAL A 665 -19.52 1.97 7.65
C VAL A 665 -18.52 2.22 8.75
N SER A 666 -18.64 3.35 9.41
CA SER A 666 -17.84 3.70 10.58
C SER A 666 -18.73 4.39 11.60
N ASP A 667 -18.40 4.21 12.88
CA ASP A 667 -19.09 4.91 13.95
C ASP A 667 -18.60 6.37 14.10
N ASP A 668 -19.25 7.14 14.99
CA ASP A 668 -18.93 8.56 15.18
C ASP A 668 -17.50 8.79 15.68
N VAL A 669 -16.98 7.90 16.52
CA VAL A 669 -15.63 8.01 17.09
C VAL A 669 -14.59 7.84 15.98
N HIS A 670 -14.75 6.80 15.15
CA HIS A 670 -13.86 6.55 14.01
C HIS A 670 -13.88 7.69 13.00
N ARG A 671 -15.07 8.26 12.74
CA ARG A 671 -15.19 9.43 11.86
C ARG A 671 -14.50 10.67 12.42
N MET A 672 -14.58 10.91 13.74
CA MET A 672 -13.90 12.03 14.38
C MET A 672 -12.37 11.89 14.31
N GLU A 673 -11.83 10.69 14.52
CA GLU A 673 -10.38 10.44 14.36
C GLU A 673 -9.89 10.69 12.93
N ARG A 674 -10.75 10.41 11.95
CA ARG A 674 -10.45 10.55 10.52
C ARG A 674 -10.95 11.85 9.89
N ALA A 675 -11.41 12.82 10.69
CA ALA A 675 -11.91 14.11 10.20
C ALA A 675 -10.90 14.91 9.36
N HIS A 676 -9.62 14.52 9.40
CA HIS A 676 -8.53 15.18 8.70
C HIS A 676 -8.05 14.48 7.43
N VAL A 677 -8.69 13.37 7.03
CA VAL A 677 -8.42 12.64 5.78
C VAL A 677 -9.67 12.63 4.91
N LEU A 678 -9.51 12.33 3.62
CA LEU A 678 -10.66 12.14 2.73
C LEU A 678 -11.52 10.98 3.24
N THR A 679 -12.82 11.19 3.36
CA THR A 679 -13.78 10.13 3.69
C THR A 679 -13.99 9.24 2.45
N PRO A 680 -14.50 8.02 2.63
CA PRO A 680 -14.85 7.16 1.50
C PRO A 680 -15.82 7.82 0.51
N GLU A 681 -16.77 8.61 1.03
CA GLU A 681 -17.66 9.44 0.21
C GLU A 681 -16.87 10.45 -0.65
N HIS A 682 -15.93 11.18 -0.06
CA HIS A 682 -15.06 12.11 -0.79
C HIS A 682 -14.24 11.39 -1.87
N MET A 683 -13.74 10.19 -1.58
CA MET A 683 -12.94 9.39 -2.51
C MET A 683 -13.73 8.92 -3.73
N VAL A 684 -15.04 8.78 -3.63
CA VAL A 684 -15.92 8.40 -4.75
C VAL A 684 -16.46 9.63 -5.48
N ASN A 685 -17.14 10.52 -4.76
CA ASN A 685 -17.92 11.58 -5.39
C ASN A 685 -17.02 12.64 -6.04
N LEU A 686 -15.92 13.07 -5.40
CA LEU A 686 -15.08 14.16 -5.93
C LEU A 686 -14.37 13.79 -7.25
N PRO A 687 -13.76 12.61 -7.41
CA PRO A 687 -13.22 12.18 -8.71
C PRO A 687 -14.30 12.05 -9.81
N LEU A 688 -15.50 11.58 -9.48
CA LEU A 688 -16.56 11.40 -10.47
C LEU A 688 -17.10 12.72 -11.03
N ARG A 689 -17.12 13.78 -10.21
CA ARG A 689 -17.53 15.13 -10.63
C ARG A 689 -16.68 15.70 -11.77
N SER A 690 -15.41 15.31 -11.85
CA SER A 690 -14.48 15.75 -12.90
C SER A 690 -14.37 14.74 -14.06
N THR A 691 -15.17 13.66 -14.04
CA THR A 691 -15.15 12.57 -15.01
C THR A 691 -16.35 12.64 -15.95
N ALA A 692 -16.15 13.18 -17.16
CA ALA A 692 -17.23 13.34 -18.15
C ALA A 692 -17.93 12.02 -18.53
N ALA A 693 -17.18 10.91 -18.60
CA ALA A 693 -17.74 9.60 -18.91
C ALA A 693 -18.75 9.10 -17.87
N PHE A 694 -18.59 9.48 -16.60
CA PHE A 694 -19.56 9.17 -15.55
C PHE A 694 -20.88 9.92 -15.80
N ALA A 695 -20.80 11.23 -16.04
CA ALA A 695 -21.96 12.05 -16.33
C ALA A 695 -22.72 11.56 -17.58
N GLU A 696 -21.99 11.10 -18.60
CA GLU A 696 -22.57 10.47 -19.80
C GLU A 696 -23.26 9.13 -19.48
N ALA A 697 -22.58 8.23 -18.75
CA ALA A 697 -23.09 6.91 -18.42
C ALA A 697 -24.38 6.95 -17.57
N PHE A 698 -24.51 7.93 -16.68
CA PHE A 698 -25.67 8.10 -15.80
C PHE A 698 -26.63 9.23 -16.24
N LYS A 699 -26.39 9.82 -17.42
CA LYS A 699 -27.20 10.91 -17.99
C LYS A 699 -27.39 12.08 -17.01
N CYS A 700 -26.34 12.42 -16.28
CA CYS A 700 -26.37 13.53 -15.34
C CYS A 700 -26.44 14.86 -16.10
N SER A 701 -27.44 15.68 -15.77
CA SER A 701 -27.48 17.06 -16.25
C SER A 701 -26.32 17.86 -15.65
N ALA A 702 -25.87 18.90 -16.35
CA ALA A 702 -24.84 19.83 -15.84
C ALA A 702 -25.23 20.50 -14.50
N SER A 703 -26.51 20.48 -14.14
CA SER A 703 -27.06 20.99 -12.87
C SER A 703 -27.22 19.94 -11.77
N SER A 704 -27.17 18.64 -12.08
CA SER A 704 -27.51 17.55 -11.14
C SER A 704 -26.31 16.83 -10.54
N VAL A 705 -25.12 16.95 -11.14
CA VAL A 705 -23.87 16.52 -10.50
C VAL A 705 -23.64 17.49 -9.35
N SER A 706 -23.89 17.08 -8.10
CA SER A 706 -23.92 17.92 -6.90
C SER A 706 -22.61 18.65 -6.63
N VAL A 707 -22.39 19.74 -7.36
CA VAL A 707 -22.66 21.13 -7.05
C VAL A 707 -22.04 21.83 -8.26
N ALA A 708 -22.91 22.35 -9.12
CA ALA A 708 -22.54 23.37 -10.09
C ALA A 708 -21.88 24.51 -9.32
N SER A 709 -20.55 24.47 -9.20
CA SER A 709 -19.80 25.70 -9.11
C SER A 709 -20.19 26.51 -10.33
N GLY A 710 -20.48 27.80 -10.20
CA GLY A 710 -20.76 28.68 -11.34
C GLY A 710 -19.57 28.81 -12.32
N GLY A 711 -18.61 27.88 -12.30
CA GLY A 711 -17.45 27.80 -13.17
C GLY A 711 -17.39 26.47 -13.92
N PRO A 712 -16.52 26.38 -14.94
CA PRO A 712 -16.36 25.17 -15.74
C PRO A 712 -15.80 24.01 -14.90
N PRO A 713 -16.20 22.74 -15.19
CA PRO A 713 -15.70 21.57 -14.49
C PRO A 713 -14.18 21.43 -14.65
N CYS A 714 -13.51 20.96 -13.60
CA CYS A 714 -12.07 20.70 -13.65
C CYS A 714 -11.77 19.58 -14.64
N ARG A 715 -11.15 19.94 -15.77
CA ARG A 715 -10.88 18.98 -16.86
C ARG A 715 -9.57 18.25 -16.63
N ILE A 716 -9.64 16.94 -16.42
CA ILE A 716 -8.47 16.05 -16.30
C ILE A 716 -7.92 15.67 -17.68
N LEU A 717 -8.80 15.58 -18.69
CA LEU A 717 -8.43 15.22 -20.06
C LEU A 717 -8.46 16.43 -20.98
N SER A 718 -7.53 16.46 -21.91
CA SER A 718 -7.49 17.43 -23.01
C SER A 718 -8.69 17.21 -23.96
N PRO A 719 -9.48 18.25 -24.28
CA PRO A 719 -10.50 18.15 -25.32
C PRO A 719 -9.82 17.98 -26.69
N SER A 720 -9.91 16.77 -27.26
CA SER A 720 -9.55 16.43 -28.65
C SER A 720 -8.07 16.47 -29.07
N ARG A 721 -7.35 15.36 -28.78
CA ARG A 721 -6.33 14.81 -29.71
C ARG A 721 -6.79 13.53 -30.41
N THR A 722 -7.96 13.02 -30.03
CA THR A 722 -8.50 11.71 -30.39
C THR A 722 -9.17 11.65 -31.78
N ASN A 723 -9.57 12.78 -32.38
CA ASN A 723 -10.30 12.79 -33.65
C ASN A 723 -9.44 12.92 -34.93
N ARG A 724 -8.11 13.07 -34.84
CA ARG A 724 -7.27 13.19 -36.05
C ARG A 724 -6.98 11.86 -36.79
N ARG A 725 -7.31 10.70 -36.20
CA ARG A 725 -7.04 9.38 -36.83
C ARG A 725 -8.24 8.73 -37.53
N SER A 726 -9.49 9.17 -37.29
CA SER A 726 -10.67 8.62 -37.99
C SER A 726 -11.13 9.45 -39.20
N GLY A 727 -10.64 10.68 -39.37
CA GLY A 727 -11.09 11.61 -40.42
C GLY A 727 -10.36 11.55 -41.77
N ARG A 728 -9.52 10.54 -42.04
CA ARG A 728 -8.81 10.41 -43.33
C ARG A 728 -9.26 9.19 -44.11
N ARG A 729 -10.58 9.02 -44.30
CA ARG A 729 -11.11 8.01 -45.21
C ARG A 729 -12.41 8.39 -45.92
N THR A 730 -12.63 9.67 -46.22
CA THR A 730 -13.67 10.09 -47.17
C THR A 730 -13.32 11.44 -47.79
N ARG A 731 -12.55 11.45 -48.89
CA ARG A 731 -12.70 12.46 -49.95
C ARG A 731 -11.96 12.05 -51.24
N ASN A 732 -12.76 11.93 -52.29
CA ASN A 732 -12.49 12.08 -53.71
C ASN A 732 -11.58 11.07 -54.43
N LYS A 733 -12.23 10.08 -55.05
CA LYS A 733 -11.84 9.57 -56.36
C LYS A 733 -12.34 10.54 -57.43
N THR A 734 -11.49 11.45 -57.87
CA THR A 734 -11.48 11.99 -59.24
C THR A 734 -10.01 12.28 -59.54
N GLY A 735 -9.46 11.56 -60.52
CA GLY A 735 -8.03 11.48 -60.73
C GLY A 735 -7.40 12.74 -61.34
N GLN A 736 -6.11 12.92 -61.08
CA GLN A 736 -5.14 13.19 -62.13
C GLN A 736 -3.71 13.01 -61.59
N HIS A 737 -2.89 12.38 -62.42
CA HIS A 737 -1.46 12.18 -62.23
C HIS A 737 -0.70 13.48 -61.93
N ARG A 738 0.23 13.42 -60.97
CA ARG A 738 1.66 13.78 -61.12
C ARG A 738 2.39 13.53 -59.81
N GLY A 739 3.47 12.77 -59.88
CA GLY A 739 4.29 12.42 -58.73
C GLY A 739 5.22 13.55 -58.28
N LEU A 740 5.73 13.42 -57.06
CA LEU A 740 7.11 13.71 -56.72
C LEU A 740 7.42 13.11 -55.35
N SER A 741 8.54 12.38 -55.35
CA SER A 741 9.16 11.66 -54.26
C SER A 741 9.90 12.62 -53.32
N SER A 742 9.82 12.43 -52.00
CA SER A 742 11.00 12.57 -51.15
C SER A 742 10.82 11.80 -49.83
N MET A 743 11.58 10.71 -49.75
CA MET A 743 11.97 10.04 -48.51
C MET A 743 13.03 10.91 -47.81
N VAL A 744 12.95 11.02 -46.49
CA VAL A 744 14.09 11.35 -45.64
C VAL A 744 14.24 10.21 -44.65
N ASP A 745 15.10 9.26 -45.01
CA ASP A 745 15.67 8.28 -44.12
C ASP A 745 16.80 8.95 -43.31
N LEU A 746 16.76 8.80 -41.99
CA LEU A 746 17.84 9.16 -41.08
C LEU A 746 18.36 7.84 -40.48
N GLN A 747 19.36 7.27 -41.14
CA GLN A 747 20.22 6.21 -40.60
C GLN A 747 21.16 6.84 -39.56
N LEU A 748 21.05 6.40 -38.30
CA LEU A 748 22.07 6.60 -37.27
C LEU A 748 22.99 5.38 -37.31
N THR A 749 24.21 5.61 -37.76
CA THR A 749 25.35 4.70 -37.68
C THR A 749 25.81 4.56 -36.23
N LEU A 750 25.89 3.30 -35.77
CA LEU A 750 26.60 2.89 -34.56
C LEU A 750 28.12 3.04 -34.79
N GLY A 751 28.78 3.66 -33.83
CA GLY A 751 30.22 3.69 -33.61
C GLY A 751 30.46 3.69 -32.11
#